data_AF-A0A7I8VE42-F1
#
_entry.id   AF-A0A7I8VE42-F1
#
_cell.length_a   1.000
_cell.length_b   1.000
_cell.length_c   1.000
_cell.angle_alpha   90.00
_cell.angle_beta   90.00
_cell.angle_gamma   90.00
#
_symmetry.space_group_name_H-M   'P 1'
#
loop_
_entity.id
_entity.type
_entity.pdbx_description
1 polymer ?
#
loop_
_entity_poly.entity_id
_entity_poly.type
_entity_poly.pdbx_seq_one_letter_code
_entity_poly.pdbx_strand_id
1 'polypeptide(L)'
;MEGVEADDLSQIEEVEKTQETPEKSISPEEHDDEVEKDCHDVVTDEGLGGNPPKELKQVTGRGVTLALLLRDKLIEPGEEVLSIEYLGKKFVADLLPDGKLKSQENVFNSPSAWAIHCKKVVNPDKKSGCGWGSVRYKGKKLDTYKTLWLKNKGLVVPTGNYKCPVEDFTFNVYNPKNIKAPTSDDTGEPIDHSALPIRTIPSNCYTLVQCSTVSSQPFSVSMNISSLVTMDLHSHASSSQVMGYLGGSWDASEQELSIIAAFPLFCCLEDTENSAKSEQYVRYFMEKRNLILVGWYHSHPRVSPCPTIFDIDCHMEYTYRVRGATYQPCIAAIFSPFRGTGTEGRSEFNLFWVAAPSENRTLEYAKPIKVEYSVKNDSLNDANVLLQIKLISAFYKEMKNGIRCPEDIEPEFELFTRNNRDQPEIISDEFLGENFDGKREKTFFVLHGFAGSGQDDWVIEMKNSLLDQYDCNFISVDWSWGALPDINRPIDPVPSSNARVVGRMIGNIIKFAGQQTELDFDSVHCIGYSLGGQGCGFFGKWMDTKIGRITGLDPAGQIFEMDDIRGRLDKTDANFVDVIHTNTFGSLISSGTKVISGHVDFIANKGEDQPGCDGLLVDVCSHERSHELWNDSLKNGCSPCSGDECQEFGMNSIDFPGRGVFSLITNDGASGSFCIPNLRRTEEMKWKNYTAVVPCVSVGNVSQLACDLIIHTLQMKKVGYLYSENVHPFVGNDPYKTITELEKKDAGGVTTAIDIYCSDCLAVIQFRTPVYPRRSKKLVQELEKFLKQFKEVLILSGGHASERNDKEINGPPYRLLTSQALEKKQKDLSWDYLERRRISGVGIGLMLFDKLEKAVNAAFLVFFCAEGDNADDGKMMANLLMEYLSFEKNKWKIPPSWTLQYGSNLQKSCFR
;
A
#
# COMPACT_ATOMS: atom_id res chain seq x y z
N MET A 1 -53.85 46.91 30.43
CA MET A 1 -53.39 45.80 31.29
C MET A 1 -51.88 45.61 31.09
N GLU A 2 -50.98 46.52 31.47
CA GLU A 2 -50.98 47.39 32.67
C GLU A 2 -51.19 46.58 33.96
N GLY A 3 -50.41 46.74 35.01
CA GLY A 3 -49.34 47.72 35.26
C GLY A 3 -48.76 47.49 36.67
N VAL A 4 -47.91 48.32 37.26
CA VAL A 4 -47.18 49.55 36.90
C VAL A 4 -46.22 49.79 38.10
N GLU A 5 -44.98 50.27 37.95
CA GLU A 5 -44.44 51.63 38.24
C GLU A 5 -42.91 51.41 38.55
N ALA A 6 -41.92 52.29 38.34
CA ALA A 6 -41.88 53.67 37.84
C ALA A 6 -40.43 54.06 37.39
N ASP A 7 -40.30 55.10 36.56
CA ASP A 7 -39.37 56.27 36.69
C ASP A 7 -37.82 56.08 36.71
N ASP A 8 -36.95 56.94 36.13
CA ASP A 8 -37.13 58.09 35.20
C ASP A 8 -35.83 58.43 34.40
N LEU A 9 -35.89 59.50 33.59
CA LEU A 9 -35.04 60.00 32.50
C LEU A 9 -33.67 60.65 32.81
N SER A 10 -32.85 60.76 31.73
CA SER A 10 -31.93 61.89 31.39
C SER A 10 -30.60 62.05 32.16
N GLN A 11 -29.55 62.75 31.71
CA GLN A 11 -29.03 63.24 30.39
C GLN A 11 -27.61 63.83 30.62
N ILE A 12 -26.80 64.06 29.55
CA ILE A 12 -25.74 65.12 29.43
C ILE A 12 -24.50 64.98 30.34
N GLU A 13 -23.27 65.46 30.06
CA GLU A 13 -22.41 65.77 28.87
C GLU A 13 -20.98 65.91 29.43
N GLU A 14 -19.91 65.71 28.63
CA GLU A 14 -18.63 66.42 28.88
C GLU A 14 -17.82 66.72 27.59
N VAL A 15 -17.27 67.95 27.51
CA VAL A 15 -16.87 68.75 26.32
C VAL A 15 -15.77 69.77 26.75
N GLU A 16 -14.82 70.31 25.97
CA GLU A 16 -14.50 70.38 24.52
C GLU A 16 -12.98 70.01 24.33
N LYS A 17 -12.51 69.14 23.40
CA LYS A 17 -12.18 69.36 21.95
C LYS A 17 -11.09 70.43 21.71
N THR A 18 -10.29 70.24 20.63
CA THR A 18 -9.40 71.24 19.95
C THR A 18 -8.24 71.84 20.77
N GLN A 19 -7.10 72.29 20.24
CA GLN A 19 -6.49 72.48 18.89
C GLN A 19 -4.94 72.36 19.12
N GLU A 20 -3.99 72.15 18.20
CA GLU A 20 -3.69 72.83 16.94
C GLU A 20 -2.45 72.15 16.28
N THR A 21 -2.27 72.32 14.96
CA THR A 21 -0.99 72.17 14.22
C THR A 21 -0.66 73.54 13.57
N PRO A 22 0.51 73.87 12.97
CA PRO A 22 1.60 73.00 12.46
C PRO A 22 3.05 73.53 12.64
N GLU A 23 4.06 72.79 12.13
CA GLU A 23 5.08 73.21 11.11
C GLU A 23 6.32 72.29 11.09
N LYS A 24 7.16 72.41 10.04
CA LYS A 24 7.99 71.32 9.48
C LYS A 24 9.51 71.47 9.68
N SER A 25 10.21 70.35 9.39
CA SER A 25 11.61 70.23 8.91
C SER A 25 12.70 70.18 10.02
N ILE A 26 13.78 69.38 9.96
CA ILE A 26 14.43 68.58 8.88
C ILE A 26 14.92 67.19 9.42
N SER A 27 14.92 66.17 8.55
CA SER A 27 15.47 64.79 8.56
C SER A 27 16.52 64.35 9.64
N PRO A 28 16.56 63.05 10.02
CA PRO A 28 17.23 62.03 9.18
C PRO A 28 16.55 60.64 9.09
N GLU A 29 16.86 59.94 7.97
CA GLU A 29 16.87 58.48 7.77
C GLU A 29 15.59 57.65 8.05
N GLU A 30 14.78 57.45 7.00
CA GLU A 30 13.83 56.33 6.92
C GLU A 30 14.49 55.08 6.30
N HIS A 31 14.09 53.90 6.78
CA HIS A 31 14.55 52.60 6.31
C HIS A 31 13.32 51.73 5.99
N ASP A 32 12.75 51.94 4.81
CA ASP A 32 11.85 51.01 4.15
C ASP A 32 12.51 50.59 2.83
N ASP A 33 12.60 49.29 2.56
CA ASP A 33 12.78 48.78 1.20
C ASP A 33 12.21 47.34 1.12
N GLU A 34 11.09 47.22 0.42
CA GLU A 34 10.62 45.95 -0.13
C GLU A 34 11.62 45.47 -1.18
N VAL A 35 12.29 44.34 -0.97
CA VAL A 35 13.26 43.82 -1.96
C VAL A 35 12.62 42.74 -2.83
N GLU A 36 12.15 43.17 -4.01
CA GLU A 36 12.01 42.31 -5.18
C GLU A 36 13.33 41.55 -5.45
N LYS A 37 13.25 40.26 -5.78
CA LYS A 37 14.37 39.53 -6.38
C LYS A 37 13.98 39.00 -7.74
N ASP A 38 14.13 39.87 -8.74
CA ASP A 38 14.10 39.47 -10.14
C ASP A 38 15.47 38.93 -10.61
N CYS A 39 15.48 38.32 -11.79
CA CYS A 39 16.57 37.52 -12.33
C CYS A 39 17.65 38.36 -13.02
N HIS A 40 18.93 38.03 -12.85
CA HIS A 40 19.95 38.30 -13.87
C HIS A 40 21.11 37.29 -13.83
N ASP A 41 21.39 36.69 -15.00
CA ASP A 41 22.61 35.93 -15.28
C ASP A 41 23.80 36.88 -15.54
N VAL A 42 25.01 36.47 -15.13
CA VAL A 42 26.26 36.97 -15.72
C VAL A 42 27.16 35.77 -16.02
N VAL A 43 27.61 35.67 -17.27
CA VAL A 43 28.61 34.71 -17.76
C VAL A 43 29.90 35.47 -18.04
N THR A 44 31.04 34.92 -17.62
CA THR A 44 32.36 35.19 -18.20
C THR A 44 33.15 33.88 -18.31
N ASP A 45 34.11 33.85 -19.23
CA ASP A 45 34.59 32.65 -19.94
C ASP A 45 36.08 32.34 -19.65
N GLU A 46 36.63 31.34 -20.35
CA GLU A 46 38.05 30.90 -20.44
C GLU A 46 38.58 30.01 -19.28
N GLY A 47 39.26 28.87 -19.52
CA GLY A 47 39.51 28.15 -20.79
C GLY A 47 40.30 26.83 -20.63
N LEU A 48 40.10 25.91 -21.60
CA LEU A 48 40.94 24.77 -22.02
C LEU A 48 41.45 23.70 -21.00
N GLY A 49 40.99 22.44 -21.13
CA GLY A 49 41.85 21.27 -20.82
C GLY A 49 41.22 19.97 -20.26
N GLY A 50 40.67 19.10 -21.13
CA GLY A 50 40.81 17.62 -21.02
C GLY A 50 40.11 16.80 -19.92
N ASN A 51 39.22 15.89 -20.38
CA ASN A 51 38.74 14.65 -19.73
C ASN A 51 37.69 14.72 -18.58
N PRO A 52 36.89 13.63 -18.40
CA PRO A 52 35.45 13.76 -18.11
C PRO A 52 35.08 13.57 -16.63
N PRO A 53 34.10 14.34 -16.12
CA PRO A 53 33.14 13.74 -15.18
C PRO A 53 31.74 14.40 -15.10
N LYS A 54 30.84 13.72 -14.36
CA LYS A 54 29.79 14.22 -13.44
C LYS A 54 28.34 13.84 -13.69
N GLU A 55 27.72 13.47 -12.57
CA GLU A 55 26.37 13.03 -12.30
C GLU A 55 25.27 13.92 -12.92
N LEU A 56 24.24 13.27 -13.47
CA LEU A 56 23.00 13.93 -13.89
C LEU A 56 22.16 14.32 -12.66
N LYS A 57 22.32 15.57 -12.21
CA LYS A 57 21.35 16.22 -11.30
C LYS A 57 19.96 16.17 -11.93
N GLN A 58 18.93 15.84 -11.13
CA GLN A 58 17.53 15.96 -11.54
C GLN A 58 17.21 17.42 -11.89
N VAL A 59 17.05 17.73 -13.17
CA VAL A 59 16.57 19.03 -13.64
C VAL A 59 15.06 19.04 -13.57
N THR A 60 14.49 19.82 -12.64
CA THR A 60 13.05 20.09 -12.64
C THR A 60 12.68 20.95 -13.86
N GLY A 61 11.52 20.72 -14.47
CA GLY A 61 11.12 21.29 -15.77
C GLY A 61 10.94 22.82 -15.84
N ARG A 62 11.40 23.57 -14.83
CA ARG A 62 11.39 25.05 -14.78
C ARG A 62 12.62 25.70 -15.44
N GLY A 63 13.69 24.95 -15.74
CA GLY A 63 14.98 25.49 -16.23
C GLY A 63 15.20 25.63 -17.75
N VAL A 64 14.18 25.50 -18.61
CA VAL A 64 14.37 25.60 -20.08
C VAL A 64 14.13 27.04 -20.56
N THR A 65 15.08 27.62 -21.28
CA THR A 65 15.07 29.01 -21.81
C THR A 65 15.09 29.04 -23.34
N LEU A 66 14.78 30.19 -23.95
CA LEU A 66 14.90 30.37 -25.41
C LEU A 66 16.36 30.24 -25.88
N ALA A 67 17.32 30.77 -25.11
CA ALA A 67 18.75 30.63 -25.39
C ALA A 67 19.19 29.15 -25.45
N LEU A 68 18.66 28.28 -24.58
CA LEU A 68 18.91 26.84 -24.64
C LEU A 68 18.36 26.18 -25.91
N LEU A 69 17.17 26.61 -26.37
CA LEU A 69 16.57 26.09 -27.61
C LEU A 69 17.29 26.59 -28.87
N LEU A 70 17.82 27.81 -28.85
CA LEU A 70 18.68 28.37 -29.90
C LEU A 70 20.03 27.64 -29.97
N ARG A 71 20.71 27.50 -28.83
CA ARG A 71 22.02 26.82 -28.73
C ARG A 71 21.96 25.38 -29.24
N ASP A 72 20.90 24.67 -28.89
CA ASP A 72 20.66 23.28 -29.29
C ASP A 72 19.88 23.18 -30.63
N LYS A 73 19.78 24.29 -31.39
CA LYS A 73 19.29 24.40 -32.78
C LYS A 73 17.86 23.87 -33.05
N LEU A 74 16.95 24.03 -32.08
CA LEU A 74 15.53 23.70 -32.25
C LEU A 74 14.67 24.88 -32.72
N ILE A 75 15.16 26.09 -32.51
CA ILE A 75 14.63 27.35 -33.02
C ILE A 75 15.79 28.20 -33.53
N GLU A 76 15.50 29.25 -34.30
CA GLU A 76 16.51 30.11 -34.94
C GLU A 76 16.11 31.58 -34.72
N PRO A 77 17.08 32.52 -34.68
CA PRO A 77 16.79 33.94 -34.64
C PRO A 77 16.08 34.39 -35.91
N GLY A 78 15.28 35.46 -35.82
CA GLY A 78 14.60 36.03 -36.97
C GLY A 78 13.56 37.08 -36.60
N GLU A 79 13.19 37.89 -37.60
CA GLU A 79 12.19 38.96 -37.46
C GLU A 79 10.76 38.38 -37.49
N GLU A 80 9.88 38.92 -36.65
CA GLU A 80 8.47 38.51 -36.46
C GLU A 80 8.19 37.00 -36.27
N VAL A 81 9.22 36.19 -35.97
CA VAL A 81 9.09 34.73 -35.85
C VAL A 81 8.29 34.28 -34.61
N LEU A 82 8.09 35.16 -33.63
CA LEU A 82 7.28 34.91 -32.43
C LEU A 82 5.94 35.65 -32.52
N SER A 83 4.87 35.01 -32.04
CA SER A 83 3.53 35.61 -32.02
C SER A 83 2.69 35.22 -30.80
N ILE A 84 1.79 36.12 -30.39
CA ILE A 84 0.75 35.91 -29.39
C ILE A 84 -0.57 36.38 -29.97
N GLU A 85 -1.63 35.62 -29.72
CA GLU A 85 -3.00 36.02 -30.04
C GLU A 85 -3.82 36.01 -28.75
N TYR A 86 -4.51 37.12 -28.46
CA TYR A 86 -5.28 37.29 -27.23
C TYR A 86 -6.47 38.21 -27.47
N LEU A 87 -7.68 37.72 -27.18
CA LEU A 87 -8.96 38.44 -27.36
C LEU A 87 -9.07 39.12 -28.74
N GLY A 88 -8.75 38.38 -29.81
CA GLY A 88 -8.82 38.85 -31.20
C GLY A 88 -7.69 39.80 -31.64
N LYS A 89 -6.77 40.19 -30.76
CA LYS A 89 -5.57 40.95 -31.13
C LYS A 89 -4.35 40.05 -31.26
N LYS A 90 -3.62 40.19 -32.37
CA LYS A 90 -2.35 39.50 -32.64
C LYS A 90 -1.17 40.45 -32.44
N PHE A 91 -0.17 39.97 -31.71
CA PHE A 91 1.11 40.63 -31.46
C PHE A 91 2.23 39.77 -32.03
N VAL A 92 3.29 40.40 -32.55
CA VAL A 92 4.47 39.73 -33.12
C VAL A 92 5.76 40.26 -32.49
N ALA A 93 6.81 39.44 -32.50
CA ALA A 93 8.12 39.77 -31.97
C ALA A 93 9.24 39.05 -32.72
N ASP A 94 10.40 39.69 -32.74
CA ASP A 94 11.65 39.13 -33.22
C ASP A 94 12.26 38.23 -32.14
N LEU A 95 12.94 37.17 -32.55
CA LEU A 95 13.79 36.35 -31.68
C LEU A 95 15.25 36.73 -31.92
N LEU A 96 15.91 37.28 -30.90
CA LEU A 96 17.30 37.69 -30.97
C LEU A 96 18.26 36.51 -30.74
N PRO A 97 19.53 36.59 -31.23
CA PRO A 97 20.52 35.51 -31.08
C PRO A 97 20.86 35.11 -29.64
N ASP A 98 20.65 36.01 -28.67
CA ASP A 98 20.87 35.76 -27.24
C ASP A 98 19.66 35.13 -26.54
N GLY A 99 18.56 34.89 -27.26
CA GLY A 99 17.32 34.33 -26.73
C GLY A 99 16.35 35.36 -26.12
N LYS A 100 16.64 36.66 -26.22
CA LYS A 100 15.67 37.71 -25.89
C LYS A 100 14.65 37.91 -27.01
N LEU A 101 13.51 38.50 -26.67
CA LEU A 101 12.44 38.82 -27.60
C LEU A 101 12.41 40.34 -27.80
N LYS A 102 12.30 40.82 -29.04
CA LYS A 102 12.08 42.25 -29.32
C LYS A 102 10.68 42.44 -29.89
N SER A 103 9.90 43.34 -29.29
CA SER A 103 8.51 43.61 -29.68
C SER A 103 8.29 45.11 -29.65
N GLN A 104 8.09 45.72 -30.82
CA GLN A 104 8.13 47.18 -30.98
C GLN A 104 9.49 47.71 -30.48
N GLU A 105 9.49 48.75 -29.63
CA GLU A 105 10.72 49.30 -29.04
C GLU A 105 11.20 48.57 -27.78
N ASN A 106 10.41 47.62 -27.24
CA ASN A 106 10.71 46.95 -25.98
C ASN A 106 11.42 45.59 -26.19
N VAL A 107 12.40 45.30 -25.33
CA VAL A 107 13.14 44.03 -25.29
C VAL A 107 12.76 43.26 -24.02
N PHE A 108 12.47 41.97 -24.15
CA PHE A 108 11.99 41.11 -23.07
C PHE A 108 12.93 39.92 -22.86
N ASN A 109 13.32 39.71 -21.60
CA ASN A 109 14.22 38.62 -21.20
C ASN A 109 13.54 37.24 -21.13
N SER A 110 12.20 37.16 -21.24
CA SER A 110 11.50 35.87 -21.26
C SER A 110 10.17 35.89 -22.05
N PRO A 111 9.70 34.73 -22.56
CA PRO A 111 8.38 34.61 -23.19
C PRO A 111 7.21 34.99 -22.26
N SER A 112 7.39 34.82 -20.93
CA SER A 112 6.34 35.13 -19.95
C SER A 112 6.22 36.63 -19.71
N ALA A 113 7.34 37.35 -19.62
CA ALA A 113 7.34 38.81 -19.52
C ALA A 113 6.66 39.45 -20.75
N TRP A 114 7.04 39.00 -21.95
CA TRP A 114 6.39 39.45 -23.18
C TRP A 114 4.89 39.11 -23.24
N ALA A 115 4.51 37.89 -22.82
CA ALA A 115 3.11 37.50 -22.80
C ALA A 115 2.24 38.24 -21.76
N ILE A 116 2.83 38.70 -20.65
CA ILE A 116 2.14 39.59 -19.70
C ILE A 116 1.98 40.98 -20.32
N HIS A 117 3.03 41.53 -20.94
CA HIS A 117 2.98 42.84 -21.61
C HIS A 117 1.88 42.88 -22.70
N CYS A 118 1.89 41.95 -23.66
CA CYS A 118 0.87 41.88 -24.71
C CYS A 118 -0.55 41.71 -24.17
N LYS A 119 -0.74 41.01 -23.04
CA LYS A 119 -2.06 40.84 -22.41
C LYS A 119 -2.50 42.09 -21.63
N LYS A 120 -1.59 42.79 -20.97
CA LYS A 120 -1.86 44.08 -20.30
C LYS A 120 -2.30 45.18 -21.27
N VAL A 121 -1.77 45.18 -22.50
CA VAL A 121 -2.20 46.08 -23.59
C VAL A 121 -3.67 45.87 -24.00
N VAL A 122 -4.26 44.70 -23.68
CA VAL A 122 -5.69 44.40 -23.98
C VAL A 122 -6.57 44.39 -22.73
N ASN A 123 -6.01 44.03 -21.57
CA ASN A 123 -6.68 44.03 -20.28
C ASN A 123 -5.69 44.52 -19.20
N PRO A 124 -5.76 45.81 -18.78
CA PRO A 124 -4.81 46.42 -17.86
C PRO A 124 -4.65 45.70 -16.51
N ASP A 125 -5.72 45.10 -15.99
CA ASP A 125 -5.75 44.43 -14.68
C ASP A 125 -5.06 43.05 -14.69
N LYS A 126 -4.48 42.62 -15.83
CA LYS A 126 -3.90 41.29 -15.96
C LYS A 126 -2.56 41.16 -15.23
N LYS A 127 -2.60 40.67 -13.99
CA LYS A 127 -1.42 40.50 -13.11
C LYS A 127 -0.52 39.29 -13.44
N SER A 128 -0.93 38.32 -14.26
CA SER A 128 -0.12 37.12 -14.58
C SER A 128 -0.42 36.50 -15.95
N GLY A 129 0.54 35.74 -16.50
CA GLY A 129 0.41 35.08 -17.80
C GLY A 129 1.49 34.04 -18.11
N CYS A 130 1.07 32.85 -18.59
CA CYS A 130 1.99 31.80 -19.01
C CYS A 130 2.56 32.07 -20.42
N GLY A 131 3.86 32.38 -20.51
CA GLY A 131 4.55 32.63 -21.78
C GLY A 131 4.60 31.41 -22.69
N TRP A 132 5.14 30.29 -22.21
CA TRP A 132 5.39 29.07 -23.00
C TRP A 132 4.13 28.51 -23.67
N GLY A 133 2.97 28.54 -22.99
CA GLY A 133 1.69 28.09 -23.53
C GLY A 133 0.95 29.09 -24.41
N SER A 134 1.34 30.38 -24.40
CA SER A 134 0.69 31.47 -25.17
C SER A 134 1.49 31.89 -26.40
N VAL A 135 2.82 31.87 -26.32
CA VAL A 135 3.74 32.30 -27.38
C VAL A 135 3.94 31.20 -28.42
N ARG A 136 3.89 31.56 -29.70
CA ARG A 136 4.11 30.68 -30.83
C ARG A 136 5.33 31.10 -31.64
N TYR A 137 6.28 30.19 -31.84
CA TYR A 137 7.39 30.33 -32.79
C TYR A 137 7.02 29.68 -34.13
N LYS A 138 7.09 30.46 -35.22
CA LYS A 138 6.67 30.08 -36.58
C LYS A 138 5.31 29.32 -36.57
N GLY A 139 4.34 29.87 -35.81
CA GLY A 139 2.97 29.34 -35.65
C GLY A 139 2.76 28.22 -34.60
N LYS A 140 3.82 27.50 -34.20
CA LYS A 140 3.75 26.40 -33.20
C LYS A 140 4.07 26.92 -31.80
N LYS A 141 3.37 26.46 -30.76
CA LYS A 141 3.58 26.91 -29.37
C LYS A 141 5.03 26.62 -28.92
N LEU A 142 5.65 27.55 -28.17
CA LEU A 142 6.99 27.34 -27.61
C LEU A 142 7.08 26.11 -26.71
N ASP A 143 5.99 25.79 -26.00
CA ASP A 143 5.88 24.57 -25.18
C ASP A 143 6.13 23.27 -25.97
N THR A 144 5.77 23.24 -27.26
CA THR A 144 6.06 22.11 -28.17
C THR A 144 7.56 21.93 -28.40
N TYR A 145 8.31 23.02 -28.54
CA TYR A 145 9.77 22.98 -28.71
C TYR A 145 10.49 22.64 -27.40
N LYS A 146 9.98 23.12 -26.27
CA LYS A 146 10.44 22.73 -24.93
C LYS A 146 10.27 21.21 -24.69
N THR A 147 9.10 20.67 -25.04
CA THR A 147 8.79 19.23 -25.01
C THR A 147 9.76 18.44 -25.89
N LEU A 148 10.04 18.92 -27.12
CA LEU A 148 10.96 18.26 -28.04
C LEU A 148 12.41 18.28 -27.54
N TRP A 149 12.87 19.39 -26.94
CA TRP A 149 14.22 19.50 -26.38
C TRP A 149 14.45 18.51 -25.23
N LEU A 150 13.54 18.46 -24.26
CA LEU A 150 13.64 17.54 -23.14
C LEU A 150 13.69 16.07 -23.62
N LYS A 151 12.86 15.72 -24.61
CA LYS A 151 12.82 14.37 -25.21
C LYS A 151 14.15 14.01 -25.89
N ASN A 152 14.76 14.95 -26.61
CA ASN A 152 16.05 14.74 -27.27
C ASN A 152 17.23 14.59 -26.30
N LYS A 153 17.07 14.95 -25.01
CA LYS A 153 18.11 14.78 -23.97
C LYS A 153 17.96 13.48 -23.16
N GLY A 154 17.04 12.58 -23.53
CA GLY A 154 16.77 11.35 -22.78
C GLY A 154 16.11 11.58 -21.41
N LEU A 155 15.77 12.83 -21.08
CA LEU A 155 14.98 13.17 -19.91
C LEU A 155 13.52 12.88 -20.25
N VAL A 156 12.90 11.96 -19.50
CA VAL A 156 11.53 11.51 -19.76
C VAL A 156 10.57 12.70 -19.77
N VAL A 157 10.01 12.97 -20.95
CA VAL A 157 8.94 13.95 -21.09
C VAL A 157 7.63 13.21 -20.94
N PRO A 158 6.72 13.64 -20.04
CA PRO A 158 5.35 13.18 -20.05
C PRO A 158 4.73 13.61 -21.39
N THR A 159 4.64 12.69 -22.35
CA THR A 159 3.74 12.86 -23.49
C THR A 159 2.33 12.97 -22.95
N GLY A 160 1.62 14.02 -23.34
CA GLY A 160 0.41 14.48 -22.64
C GLY A 160 -0.70 13.44 -22.56
N ASN A 161 -0.74 12.71 -21.44
CA ASN A 161 -2.00 12.52 -20.74
C ASN A 161 -2.39 13.87 -20.15
N TYR A 162 -3.67 14.21 -20.20
CA TYR A 162 -4.24 15.17 -19.26
C TYR A 162 -4.21 14.56 -17.86
N LYS A 163 -3.07 14.64 -17.18
CA LYS A 163 -3.08 14.64 -15.71
C LYS A 163 -3.81 15.91 -15.30
N CYS A 164 -5.11 15.77 -15.02
CA CYS A 164 -5.78 16.65 -14.06
C CYS A 164 -4.87 16.72 -12.82
N PRO A 165 -4.56 17.92 -12.28
CA PRO A 165 -3.58 18.08 -11.20
C PRO A 165 -4.13 17.49 -9.88
N VAL A 166 -3.97 16.17 -9.73
CA VAL A 166 -4.59 15.35 -8.67
C VAL A 166 -3.55 14.55 -7.89
N GLU A 167 -2.32 15.07 -7.77
CA GLU A 167 -1.39 14.54 -6.75
C GLU A 167 -1.68 15.12 -5.35
N ASP A 168 -2.61 16.10 -5.25
CA ASP A 168 -3.18 16.62 -3.98
C ASP A 168 -4.71 16.44 -3.84
N PHE A 169 -5.48 16.02 -4.86
CA PHE A 169 -6.92 15.70 -4.62
C PHE A 169 -7.01 14.29 -4.03
N THR A 170 -7.06 14.22 -2.71
CA THR A 170 -7.84 13.14 -2.08
C THR A 170 -9.32 13.35 -2.45
N PHE A 171 -9.97 12.30 -2.96
CA PHE A 171 -11.42 12.28 -3.17
C PHE A 171 -12.20 12.12 -1.83
N ASN A 172 -11.65 12.65 -0.74
CA ASN A 172 -12.34 12.87 0.53
C ASN A 172 -13.40 13.99 0.34
N VAL A 173 -14.48 13.68 -0.36
CA VAL A 173 -15.67 14.54 -0.54
C VAL A 173 -16.79 14.06 0.39
N TYR A 174 -16.82 12.76 0.70
CA TYR A 174 -17.54 12.17 1.83
C TYR A 174 -16.54 11.46 2.73
N ASN A 175 -16.43 11.88 3.99
CA ASN A 175 -15.83 11.07 5.04
C ASN A 175 -16.98 10.34 5.77
N PRO A 176 -17.24 9.05 5.48
CA PRO A 176 -18.43 8.37 5.97
C PRO A 176 -18.40 8.07 7.47
N LYS A 177 -17.28 8.34 8.16
CA LYS A 177 -17.09 8.07 9.59
C LYS A 177 -18.06 8.83 10.54
N ASN A 178 -18.88 9.76 10.03
CA ASN A 178 -19.76 10.61 10.83
C ASN A 178 -21.23 10.70 10.34
N ILE A 179 -21.66 9.90 9.34
CA ILE A 179 -22.97 10.10 8.68
C ILE A 179 -23.85 8.85 8.78
N LYS A 180 -25.00 8.98 9.42
CA LYS A 180 -26.13 8.05 9.24
C LYS A 180 -26.94 8.50 8.03
N ALA A 181 -27.52 7.56 7.29
CA ALA A 181 -28.47 7.90 6.23
C ALA A 181 -29.67 8.67 6.85
N PRO A 182 -29.99 9.87 6.36
CA PRO A 182 -31.03 10.70 6.97
C PRO A 182 -32.40 10.03 6.89
N THR A 183 -33.11 9.98 8.03
CA THR A 183 -34.50 9.50 8.09
C THR A 183 -35.50 10.63 7.81
N SER A 184 -36.78 10.29 7.62
CA SER A 184 -37.87 11.28 7.54
C SER A 184 -37.89 12.24 8.74
N ASP A 185 -37.49 11.72 9.90
CA ASP A 185 -37.59 12.39 11.18
C ASP A 185 -36.41 13.35 11.39
N ASP A 186 -35.27 13.08 10.74
CA ASP A 186 -34.07 13.93 10.75
C ASP A 186 -34.17 15.11 9.76
N THR A 187 -34.92 14.98 8.67
CA THR A 187 -34.90 15.93 7.54
C THR A 187 -36.01 16.97 7.54
N GLY A 188 -37.20 16.61 8.01
CA GLY A 188 -38.42 17.43 7.89
C GLY A 188 -38.90 17.62 6.44
N GLU A 189 -39.83 18.57 6.24
CA GLU A 189 -40.25 19.00 4.90
C GLU A 189 -39.25 20.00 4.29
N PRO A 190 -39.05 20.03 2.95
CA PRO A 190 -38.15 20.97 2.30
C PRO A 190 -38.54 22.43 2.52
N ILE A 191 -37.59 23.24 2.99
CA ILE A 191 -37.77 24.68 3.19
C ILE A 191 -37.20 25.50 2.03
N ASP A 192 -37.71 26.72 1.84
CA ASP A 192 -37.11 27.67 0.88
C ASP A 192 -35.74 28.16 1.39
N HIS A 193 -34.81 28.41 0.46
CA HIS A 193 -33.47 28.93 0.78
C HIS A 193 -33.50 30.23 1.61
N SER A 194 -34.52 31.08 1.44
CA SER A 194 -34.70 32.31 2.22
C SER A 194 -35.10 32.09 3.68
N ALA A 195 -35.53 30.88 4.06
CA ALA A 195 -35.80 30.50 5.45
C ALA A 195 -34.55 29.99 6.19
N LEU A 196 -33.41 29.81 5.51
CA LEU A 196 -32.17 29.41 6.14
C LEU A 196 -31.56 30.54 6.98
N PRO A 197 -31.07 30.26 8.20
CA PRO A 197 -30.31 31.23 8.97
C PRO A 197 -28.92 31.47 8.34
N ILE A 198 -28.26 32.55 8.75
CA ILE A 198 -26.85 32.77 8.44
C ILE A 198 -25.95 31.74 9.13
N ARG A 199 -24.81 31.40 8.53
CA ARG A 199 -23.90 30.31 8.96
C ARG A 199 -23.35 30.42 10.39
N THR A 200 -23.52 31.55 11.06
CA THR A 200 -23.14 31.73 12.48
C THR A 200 -24.10 31.05 13.46
N ILE A 201 -25.26 30.56 12.99
CA ILE A 201 -26.28 29.88 13.82
C ILE A 201 -26.21 28.37 13.53
N PRO A 202 -26.03 27.51 14.56
CA PRO A 202 -26.05 26.06 14.38
C PRO A 202 -27.34 25.59 13.71
N SER A 203 -27.21 24.94 12.56
CA SER A 203 -28.31 24.44 11.74
C SER A 203 -28.18 22.93 11.59
N ASN A 204 -29.29 22.20 11.53
CA ASN A 204 -29.27 20.77 11.23
C ASN A 204 -28.76 20.56 9.79
N CYS A 205 -27.64 19.86 9.62
CA CYS A 205 -27.03 19.65 8.31
C CYS A 205 -27.90 18.81 7.36
N TYR A 206 -28.86 18.03 7.89
CA TYR A 206 -29.81 17.23 7.12
C TYR A 206 -31.08 18.00 6.70
N THR A 207 -31.22 19.29 7.04
CA THR A 207 -32.38 20.10 6.60
C THR A 207 -32.42 20.20 5.07
N LEU A 208 -33.55 19.79 4.49
CA LEU A 208 -33.81 19.82 3.05
C LEU A 208 -34.11 21.23 2.54
N VAL A 209 -33.49 21.63 1.43
CA VAL A 209 -33.59 22.98 0.85
C VAL A 209 -34.13 22.89 -0.58
N GLN A 210 -35.22 23.61 -0.88
CA GLN A 210 -35.78 23.64 -2.23
C GLN A 210 -34.82 24.27 -3.24
N CYS A 211 -34.59 23.57 -4.37
CA CYS A 211 -33.88 24.11 -5.51
C CYS A 211 -34.68 25.27 -6.13
N SER A 212 -34.12 26.47 -6.10
CA SER A 212 -34.75 27.65 -6.70
C SER A 212 -34.69 27.59 -8.23
N THR A 213 -35.71 28.12 -8.90
CA THR A 213 -35.69 28.35 -10.34
C THR A 213 -35.12 29.73 -10.67
N VAL A 214 -34.43 29.84 -11.81
CA VAL A 214 -33.93 31.11 -12.35
C VAL A 214 -34.50 31.35 -13.75
N SER A 215 -34.64 32.61 -14.14
CA SER A 215 -35.16 32.99 -15.46
C SER A 215 -34.22 32.65 -16.62
N SER A 216 -32.92 32.49 -16.34
CA SER A 216 -31.91 32.03 -17.29
C SER A 216 -30.79 31.31 -16.53
N GLN A 217 -30.43 30.10 -16.94
CA GLN A 217 -29.31 29.34 -16.36
C GLN A 217 -27.99 29.69 -17.08
N PRO A 218 -26.84 29.66 -16.37
CA PRO A 218 -25.57 30.18 -16.90
C PRO A 218 -24.94 29.33 -18.01
N PHE A 219 -25.35 28.07 -18.15
CA PHE A 219 -24.87 27.13 -19.17
C PHE A 219 -26.00 26.15 -19.54
N SER A 220 -25.98 25.68 -20.79
CA SER A 220 -26.88 24.61 -21.23
C SER A 220 -26.38 23.24 -20.74
N VAL A 221 -27.31 22.32 -20.49
CA VAL A 221 -26.98 20.94 -20.10
C VAL A 221 -27.67 19.98 -21.04
N SER A 222 -26.92 18.96 -21.47
CA SER A 222 -27.47 17.81 -22.18
C SER A 222 -27.05 16.52 -21.49
N MET A 223 -27.93 15.52 -21.50
CA MET A 223 -27.75 14.25 -20.82
C MET A 223 -28.10 13.09 -21.73
N ASN A 224 -27.21 12.13 -21.87
CA ASN A 224 -27.49 10.89 -22.59
C ASN A 224 -28.57 10.06 -21.86
N ILE A 225 -29.50 9.46 -22.61
CA ILE A 225 -30.56 8.61 -22.04
C ILE A 225 -29.99 7.39 -21.31
N SER A 226 -28.85 6.85 -21.75
CA SER A 226 -28.12 5.81 -21.00
C SER A 226 -27.74 6.23 -19.58
N SER A 227 -27.37 7.50 -19.37
CA SER A 227 -26.99 8.04 -18.06
C SER A 227 -28.19 8.15 -17.13
N LEU A 228 -29.35 8.59 -17.64
CA LEU A 228 -30.62 8.59 -16.90
C LEU A 228 -30.99 7.18 -16.43
N VAL A 229 -31.02 6.22 -17.35
CA VAL A 229 -31.36 4.81 -17.03
C VAL A 229 -30.38 4.21 -16.01
N THR A 230 -29.08 4.51 -16.13
CA THR A 230 -28.05 4.00 -15.20
C THR A 230 -28.21 4.59 -13.80
N MET A 231 -28.49 5.90 -13.66
CA MET A 231 -28.71 6.52 -12.35
C MET A 231 -30.02 6.06 -11.68
N ASP A 232 -31.11 5.98 -12.45
CA ASP A 232 -32.41 5.56 -11.95
C ASP A 232 -32.42 4.08 -11.52
N LEU A 233 -31.84 3.20 -12.33
CA LEU A 233 -31.63 1.79 -11.99
C LEU A 233 -30.75 1.64 -10.74
N HIS A 234 -29.65 2.40 -10.66
CA HIS A 234 -28.76 2.34 -9.50
C HIS A 234 -29.49 2.76 -8.21
N SER A 235 -30.29 3.83 -8.29
CA SER A 235 -31.06 4.34 -7.16
C SER A 235 -32.12 3.34 -6.68
N HIS A 236 -32.78 2.62 -7.60
CA HIS A 236 -33.73 1.56 -7.28
C HIS A 236 -33.08 0.25 -6.77
N ALA A 237 -31.79 0.03 -6.98
CA ALA A 237 -31.14 -1.24 -6.68
C ALA A 237 -31.06 -1.54 -5.16
N SER A 238 -30.99 -0.50 -4.34
CA SER A 238 -30.84 -0.56 -2.87
C SER A 238 -31.92 0.24 -2.15
N SER A 239 -32.33 -0.23 -0.96
CA SER A 239 -33.16 0.54 -0.02
C SER A 239 -32.36 1.57 0.81
N SER A 240 -31.04 1.50 0.77
CA SER A 240 -30.11 2.46 1.38
C SER A 240 -29.63 3.48 0.34
N GLN A 241 -29.11 4.63 0.80
CA GLN A 241 -28.53 5.64 -0.10
C GLN A 241 -27.34 5.05 -0.89
N VAL A 242 -27.37 5.25 -2.21
CA VAL A 242 -26.29 4.91 -3.15
C VAL A 242 -25.70 6.18 -3.74
N MET A 243 -24.47 6.13 -4.26
CA MET A 243 -23.77 7.31 -4.79
C MET A 243 -23.02 6.99 -6.09
N GLY A 244 -22.67 8.01 -6.88
CA GLY A 244 -21.92 7.83 -8.11
C GLY A 244 -21.51 9.15 -8.77
N TYR A 245 -20.75 9.04 -9.85
CA TYR A 245 -20.13 10.15 -10.56
C TYR A 245 -20.66 10.30 -11.99
N LEU A 246 -20.62 11.53 -12.52
CA LEU A 246 -21.07 11.87 -13.86
C LEU A 246 -19.86 12.22 -14.75
N GLY A 247 -19.62 11.41 -15.78
CA GLY A 247 -18.56 11.62 -16.77
C GLY A 247 -19.12 12.25 -18.04
N GLY A 248 -18.41 13.23 -18.59
CA GLY A 248 -18.91 14.04 -19.67
C GLY A 248 -17.85 14.90 -20.36
N SER A 249 -18.31 15.99 -20.96
CA SER A 249 -17.47 17.05 -21.56
C SER A 249 -18.07 18.44 -21.28
N TRP A 250 -17.21 19.45 -21.31
CA TRP A 250 -17.58 20.86 -21.15
C TRP A 250 -17.10 21.65 -22.37
N ASP A 251 -18.04 22.23 -23.12
CA ASP A 251 -17.74 23.15 -24.21
C ASP A 251 -17.84 24.59 -23.71
N ALA A 252 -16.68 25.23 -23.53
CA ALA A 252 -16.61 26.62 -23.07
C ALA A 252 -16.99 27.66 -24.15
N SER A 253 -17.05 27.27 -25.42
CA SER A 253 -17.50 28.11 -26.55
C SER A 253 -19.02 28.23 -26.54
N GLU A 254 -19.70 27.08 -26.52
CA GLU A 254 -21.16 26.99 -26.57
C GLU A 254 -21.82 27.09 -25.17
N GLN A 255 -21.01 27.11 -24.11
CA GLN A 255 -21.46 26.97 -22.71
C GLN A 255 -22.37 25.73 -22.55
N GLU A 256 -21.95 24.58 -23.11
CA GLU A 256 -22.68 23.31 -23.02
C GLU A 256 -21.94 22.29 -22.15
N LEU A 257 -22.62 21.80 -21.11
CA LEU A 257 -22.18 20.66 -20.31
C LEU A 257 -22.89 19.39 -20.79
N SER A 258 -22.16 18.48 -21.42
CA SER A 258 -22.69 17.21 -21.90
C SER A 258 -22.36 16.07 -20.93
N ILE A 259 -23.39 15.46 -20.34
CA ILE A 259 -23.29 14.26 -19.49
C ILE A 259 -23.40 13.04 -20.39
N ILE A 260 -22.31 12.28 -20.50
CA ILE A 260 -22.17 11.20 -21.49
C ILE A 260 -22.39 9.84 -20.82
N ALA A 261 -21.88 9.65 -19.60
CA ALA A 261 -22.04 8.39 -18.85
C ALA A 261 -22.13 8.65 -17.33
N ALA A 262 -23.03 7.93 -16.66
CA ALA A 262 -23.05 7.81 -15.20
C ALA A 262 -22.17 6.64 -14.75
N PHE A 263 -21.54 6.77 -13.57
CA PHE A 263 -20.63 5.79 -13.00
C PHE A 263 -21.03 5.49 -11.55
N PRO A 264 -21.76 4.38 -11.30
CA PRO A 264 -22.08 3.90 -9.96
C PRO A 264 -20.82 3.70 -9.10
N LEU A 265 -20.87 4.09 -7.83
CA LEU A 265 -19.90 3.66 -6.82
C LEU A 265 -20.44 2.43 -6.10
N PHE A 266 -19.78 1.30 -6.35
CA PHE A 266 -20.08 0.01 -5.73
C PHE A 266 -19.47 -0.11 -4.33
N CYS A 267 -20.08 0.57 -3.35
CA CYS A 267 -19.67 0.54 -1.92
C CYS A 267 -20.85 0.81 -0.97
N CYS A 268 -20.77 0.32 0.26
CA CYS A 268 -21.70 0.69 1.35
C CYS A 268 -21.34 2.06 1.95
N LEU A 269 -22.33 2.74 2.53
CA LEU A 269 -22.15 4.02 3.22
C LEU A 269 -21.14 4.00 4.37
N GLU A 270 -20.87 2.86 4.98
CA GLU A 270 -19.90 2.73 6.07
C GLU A 270 -18.52 2.23 5.59
N ASP A 271 -18.40 1.85 4.32
CA ASP A 271 -17.21 1.21 3.74
C ASP A 271 -16.25 2.24 3.12
N THR A 272 -15.57 2.97 4.02
CA THR A 272 -14.52 3.96 3.72
C THR A 272 -13.40 3.50 2.78
N GLU A 273 -13.26 2.20 2.54
CA GLU A 273 -12.13 1.65 1.81
C GLU A 273 -12.54 1.10 0.44
N ASN A 274 -13.66 0.37 0.37
CA ASN A 274 -14.19 0.02 -0.93
C ASN A 274 -14.72 1.25 -1.66
N SER A 275 -15.09 2.34 -0.98
CA SER A 275 -15.32 3.64 -1.65
C SER A 275 -14.05 4.09 -2.40
N ALA A 276 -12.91 4.23 -1.73
CA ALA A 276 -11.64 4.65 -2.34
C ALA A 276 -11.17 3.72 -3.48
N LYS A 277 -11.40 2.40 -3.36
CA LYS A 277 -11.12 1.42 -4.44
C LYS A 277 -12.09 1.60 -5.61
N SER A 278 -13.38 1.78 -5.36
CA SER A 278 -14.41 2.05 -6.36
C SER A 278 -14.16 3.35 -7.13
N GLU A 279 -13.71 4.40 -6.44
CA GLU A 279 -13.30 5.67 -7.04
C GLU A 279 -12.12 5.52 -8.00
N GLN A 280 -11.12 4.71 -7.66
CA GLN A 280 -10.00 4.41 -8.57
C GLN A 280 -10.47 3.70 -9.84
N TYR A 281 -11.44 2.77 -9.74
CA TYR A 281 -12.04 2.14 -10.91
C TYR A 281 -12.84 3.13 -11.76
N VAL A 282 -13.70 3.95 -11.15
CA VAL A 282 -14.46 5.00 -11.87
C VAL A 282 -13.50 5.94 -12.61
N ARG A 283 -12.45 6.39 -11.93
CA ARG A 283 -11.40 7.22 -12.53
C ARG A 283 -10.75 6.53 -13.74
N TYR A 284 -10.34 5.28 -13.59
CA TYR A 284 -9.74 4.51 -14.69
C TYR A 284 -10.66 4.44 -15.91
N PHE A 285 -11.96 4.16 -15.73
CA PHE A 285 -12.91 4.10 -16.84
C PHE A 285 -13.22 5.47 -17.45
N MET A 286 -13.27 6.55 -16.67
CA MET A 286 -13.38 7.92 -17.21
C MET A 286 -12.16 8.29 -18.05
N GLU A 287 -10.95 8.04 -17.55
CA GLU A 287 -9.69 8.28 -18.29
C GLU A 287 -9.63 7.44 -19.59
N LYS A 288 -10.03 6.17 -19.55
CA LYS A 288 -10.08 5.30 -20.76
C LYS A 288 -11.12 5.73 -21.80
N ARG A 289 -12.20 6.39 -21.38
CA ARG A 289 -13.24 6.94 -22.28
C ARG A 289 -13.00 8.41 -22.64
N ASN A 290 -11.89 9.01 -22.19
CA ASN A 290 -11.56 10.43 -22.38
C ASN A 290 -12.69 11.36 -21.88
N LEU A 291 -13.34 10.99 -20.78
CA LEU A 291 -14.38 11.77 -20.12
C LEU A 291 -13.77 12.59 -18.99
N ILE A 292 -14.23 13.83 -18.83
CA ILE A 292 -13.97 14.63 -17.63
C ILE A 292 -15.09 14.44 -16.62
N LEU A 293 -14.77 14.59 -15.35
CA LEU A 293 -15.76 14.54 -14.27
C LEU A 293 -16.57 15.85 -14.29
N VAL A 294 -17.88 15.75 -14.56
CA VAL A 294 -18.80 16.90 -14.72
C VAL A 294 -19.81 17.04 -13.57
N GLY A 295 -19.90 16.04 -12.69
CA GLY A 295 -20.82 16.07 -11.56
C GLY A 295 -20.88 14.77 -10.77
N TRP A 296 -21.86 14.69 -9.88
CA TRP A 296 -22.13 13.52 -9.03
C TRP A 296 -23.63 13.27 -8.86
N TYR A 297 -23.99 12.09 -8.34
CA TYR A 297 -25.36 11.78 -7.95
C TYR A 297 -25.42 10.91 -6.69
N HIS A 298 -26.52 10.98 -5.94
CA HIS A 298 -26.87 9.98 -4.93
C HIS A 298 -28.39 9.77 -4.85
N SER A 299 -28.84 8.81 -4.04
CA SER A 299 -30.26 8.62 -3.74
C SER A 299 -30.66 9.17 -2.37
N HIS A 300 -31.93 9.52 -2.24
CA HIS A 300 -32.69 9.82 -1.04
C HIS A 300 -33.86 8.82 -1.00
N PRO A 301 -33.61 7.54 -0.61
CA PRO A 301 -34.50 6.42 -0.93
C PRO A 301 -35.99 6.65 -0.63
N ARG A 302 -36.30 7.31 0.50
CA ARG A 302 -37.67 7.56 0.99
C ARG A 302 -37.98 9.04 1.28
N VAL A 303 -37.00 9.94 1.14
CA VAL A 303 -37.15 11.38 1.45
C VAL A 303 -37.14 12.22 0.17
N SER A 304 -37.38 13.53 0.27
CA SER A 304 -37.48 14.42 -0.90
C SER A 304 -36.18 14.47 -1.72
N PRO A 305 -36.23 14.58 -3.06
CA PRO A 305 -35.03 14.73 -3.90
C PRO A 305 -34.41 16.15 -3.81
N CYS A 306 -34.80 16.95 -2.82
CA CYS A 306 -34.14 18.23 -2.54
C CYS A 306 -32.79 17.97 -1.87
N PRO A 307 -31.75 18.78 -2.14
CA PRO A 307 -30.49 18.69 -1.41
C PRO A 307 -30.65 19.12 0.05
N THR A 308 -29.88 18.50 0.92
CA THR A 308 -29.66 18.96 2.30
C THR A 308 -28.65 20.11 2.36
N ILE A 309 -28.55 20.79 3.50
CA ILE A 309 -27.46 21.75 3.77
C ILE A 309 -26.08 21.08 3.60
N PHE A 310 -25.94 19.82 4.00
CA PHE A 310 -24.71 19.04 3.81
C PHE A 310 -24.36 18.87 2.32
N ASP A 311 -25.33 18.50 1.49
CA ASP A 311 -25.12 18.29 0.05
C ASP A 311 -24.71 19.59 -0.67
N ILE A 312 -25.28 20.73 -0.24
CA ILE A 312 -24.93 22.07 -0.73
C ILE A 312 -23.48 22.42 -0.41
N ASP A 313 -23.04 22.16 0.83
CA ASP A 313 -21.68 22.45 1.28
C ASP A 313 -20.64 21.54 0.60
N CYS A 314 -20.92 20.23 0.49
CA CYS A 314 -20.10 19.28 -0.28
C CYS A 314 -20.00 19.67 -1.76
N HIS A 315 -21.10 20.11 -2.39
CA HIS A 315 -21.08 20.59 -3.77
C HIS A 315 -20.20 21.84 -3.96
N MET A 316 -20.25 22.77 -3.00
CA MET A 316 -19.44 23.98 -3.02
C MET A 316 -17.95 23.69 -2.86
N GLU A 317 -17.59 22.82 -1.91
CA GLU A 317 -16.20 22.38 -1.73
C GLU A 317 -15.69 21.65 -2.99
N TYR A 318 -16.49 20.73 -3.53
CA TYR A 318 -16.17 20.03 -4.77
C TYR A 318 -15.95 21.01 -5.95
N THR A 319 -16.84 21.99 -6.12
CA THR A 319 -16.74 23.02 -7.16
C THR A 319 -15.49 23.89 -6.97
N TYR A 320 -15.11 24.21 -5.74
CA TYR A 320 -13.87 24.93 -5.46
C TYR A 320 -12.63 24.10 -5.80
N ARG A 321 -12.60 22.81 -5.44
CA ARG A 321 -11.50 21.90 -5.79
C ARG A 321 -11.34 21.76 -7.31
N VAL A 322 -12.43 21.55 -8.07
CA VAL A 322 -12.38 21.38 -9.54
C VAL A 322 -12.04 22.66 -10.32
N ARG A 323 -12.24 23.85 -9.72
CA ARG A 323 -11.86 25.15 -10.32
C ARG A 323 -10.34 25.33 -10.37
N GLY A 324 -9.72 24.75 -11.39
CA GLY A 324 -8.39 25.13 -11.86
C GLY A 324 -8.38 26.52 -12.53
N ALA A 325 -7.39 26.77 -13.39
CA ALA A 325 -7.20 28.08 -14.04
C ALA A 325 -8.29 28.48 -15.08
N THR A 326 -9.34 27.68 -15.24
CA THR A 326 -10.46 27.88 -16.19
C THR A 326 -11.77 27.44 -15.54
N TYR A 327 -12.84 28.19 -15.77
CA TYR A 327 -14.18 27.87 -15.27
C TYR A 327 -14.73 26.60 -15.95
N GLN A 328 -15.08 25.62 -15.13
CA GLN A 328 -15.83 24.42 -15.51
C GLN A 328 -16.99 24.27 -14.51
N PRO A 329 -18.24 24.13 -14.98
CA PRO A 329 -19.38 23.91 -14.10
C PRO A 329 -19.42 22.48 -13.56
N CYS A 330 -20.03 22.34 -12.39
CA CYS A 330 -20.38 21.08 -11.76
C CYS A 330 -21.89 21.03 -11.52
N ILE A 331 -22.46 19.84 -11.63
CA ILE A 331 -23.88 19.55 -11.38
C ILE A 331 -24.03 18.38 -10.42
N ALA A 332 -25.18 18.31 -9.76
CA ALA A 332 -25.55 17.23 -8.86
C ALA A 332 -26.96 16.74 -9.16
N ALA A 333 -27.19 15.44 -8.98
CA ALA A 333 -28.51 14.82 -9.09
C ALA A 333 -28.87 14.01 -7.85
N ILE A 334 -30.08 14.19 -7.32
CA ILE A 334 -30.58 13.44 -6.16
C ILE A 334 -31.90 12.74 -6.55
N PHE A 335 -31.96 11.43 -6.35
CA PHE A 335 -33.06 10.55 -6.76
C PHE A 335 -33.83 9.97 -5.57
N SER A 336 -35.16 9.98 -5.63
CA SER A 336 -36.06 9.49 -4.59
C SER A 336 -36.93 8.33 -5.11
N PRO A 337 -36.38 7.11 -5.20
CA PRO A 337 -37.02 5.95 -5.87
C PRO A 337 -38.24 5.38 -5.14
N PHE A 338 -38.33 5.46 -3.81
CA PHE A 338 -39.41 4.84 -3.02
C PHE A 338 -40.31 5.86 -2.31
N ARG A 339 -40.30 7.13 -2.74
CA ARG A 339 -41.19 8.15 -2.19
C ARG A 339 -42.60 7.97 -2.79
N GLY A 340 -43.59 7.71 -1.94
CA GLY A 340 -44.94 7.28 -2.33
C GLY A 340 -45.86 8.35 -2.94
N THR A 341 -45.32 9.37 -3.60
CA THR A 341 -46.04 10.53 -4.14
C THR A 341 -46.53 10.35 -5.59
N GLY A 342 -46.07 9.31 -6.30
CA GLY A 342 -46.45 9.04 -7.70
C GLY A 342 -47.07 7.65 -7.92
N THR A 343 -48.15 7.59 -8.70
CA THR A 343 -48.87 6.35 -9.06
C THR A 343 -48.21 5.52 -10.19
N GLU A 344 -47.00 5.87 -10.63
CA GLU A 344 -46.40 5.35 -11.89
C GLU A 344 -45.04 4.64 -11.72
N GLY A 345 -44.52 4.46 -10.50
CA GLY A 345 -43.28 3.69 -10.28
C GLY A 345 -42.02 4.26 -10.94
N ARG A 346 -41.89 5.59 -10.97
CA ARG A 346 -40.70 6.33 -11.45
C ARG A 346 -40.04 7.05 -10.28
N SER A 347 -38.71 7.16 -10.27
CA SER A 347 -38.03 8.06 -9.31
C SER A 347 -38.45 9.52 -9.54
N GLU A 348 -38.79 10.23 -8.46
CA GLU A 348 -38.64 11.68 -8.45
C GLU A 348 -37.14 12.01 -8.40
N PHE A 349 -36.67 13.01 -9.13
CA PHE A 349 -35.29 13.48 -8.97
C PHE A 349 -35.15 14.98 -9.27
N ASN A 350 -34.14 15.62 -8.66
CA ASN A 350 -33.73 16.97 -9.01
C ASN A 350 -32.32 16.94 -9.59
N LEU A 351 -32.15 17.63 -10.73
CA LEU A 351 -30.84 18.04 -11.24
C LEU A 351 -30.63 19.51 -10.83
N PHE A 352 -29.50 19.80 -10.19
CA PHE A 352 -29.20 21.14 -9.70
C PHE A 352 -27.71 21.49 -9.82
N TRP A 353 -27.41 22.79 -9.75
CA TRP A 353 -26.09 23.35 -9.54
C TRP A 353 -26.16 24.31 -8.35
N VAL A 354 -25.05 24.54 -7.65
CA VAL A 354 -25.04 25.46 -6.50
C VAL A 354 -24.38 26.78 -6.88
N ALA A 355 -25.13 27.87 -6.74
CA ALA A 355 -24.61 29.22 -6.88
C ALA A 355 -23.93 29.68 -5.58
N ALA A 356 -22.68 30.12 -5.70
CA ALA A 356 -21.95 30.73 -4.60
C ALA A 356 -22.65 32.02 -4.11
N PRO A 357 -22.59 32.35 -2.81
CA PRO A 357 -23.00 33.66 -2.31
C PRO A 357 -22.21 34.77 -3.00
N SER A 358 -22.80 35.97 -3.11
CA SER A 358 -22.08 37.14 -3.61
C SER A 358 -20.99 37.58 -2.62
N GLU A 359 -19.97 38.29 -3.12
CA GLU A 359 -18.83 38.76 -2.30
C GLU A 359 -19.27 39.64 -1.10
N ASN A 360 -20.46 40.26 -1.18
CA ASN A 360 -21.04 41.08 -0.11
C ASN A 360 -21.90 40.28 0.89
N ARG A 361 -22.03 38.95 0.74
CA ARG A 361 -22.94 38.06 1.50
C ARG A 361 -22.30 36.71 1.87
N THR A 362 -21.02 36.73 2.21
CA THR A 362 -20.20 35.53 2.47
C THR A 362 -20.67 34.65 3.64
N LEU A 363 -21.56 35.14 4.51
CA LEU A 363 -22.15 34.41 5.64
C LEU A 363 -23.45 33.66 5.31
N GLU A 364 -24.00 33.82 4.10
CA GLU A 364 -25.17 33.07 3.63
C GLU A 364 -24.78 31.64 3.18
N TYR A 365 -25.72 30.70 3.27
CA TYR A 365 -25.57 29.39 2.62
C TYR A 365 -25.64 29.54 1.10
N ALA A 366 -24.84 28.74 0.38
CA ALA A 366 -24.86 28.73 -1.07
C ALA A 366 -26.22 28.23 -1.59
N LYS A 367 -26.65 28.71 -2.76
CA LYS A 367 -28.03 28.56 -3.21
C LYS A 367 -28.17 27.42 -4.23
N PRO A 368 -28.92 26.35 -3.96
CA PRO A 368 -29.19 25.32 -4.94
C PRO A 368 -30.17 25.86 -6.00
N ILE A 369 -29.80 25.74 -7.27
CA ILE A 369 -30.57 26.20 -8.42
C ILE A 369 -30.89 25.01 -9.31
N LYS A 370 -32.17 24.82 -9.63
CA LYS A 370 -32.63 23.76 -10.52
C LYS A 370 -32.07 23.97 -11.92
N VAL A 371 -31.60 22.89 -12.55
CA VAL A 371 -31.05 22.87 -13.91
C VAL A 371 -32.07 22.26 -14.86
N GLU A 372 -32.42 22.99 -15.92
CA GLU A 372 -33.12 22.42 -17.07
C GLU A 372 -32.09 21.78 -18.02
N TYR A 373 -32.43 20.63 -18.60
CA TYR A 373 -31.53 19.84 -19.43
C TYR A 373 -32.26 19.24 -20.64
N SER A 374 -31.50 18.95 -21.70
CA SER A 374 -31.99 18.24 -22.90
C SER A 374 -31.54 16.77 -22.89
N VAL A 375 -32.39 15.86 -23.36
CA VAL A 375 -32.04 14.43 -23.46
C VAL A 375 -31.49 14.12 -24.84
N LYS A 376 -30.28 13.57 -24.90
CA LYS A 376 -29.65 13.04 -26.12
C LYS A 376 -29.89 11.53 -26.18
N ASN A 377 -30.47 11.05 -27.28
CA ASN A 377 -30.72 9.62 -27.49
C ASN A 377 -29.46 8.92 -27.98
N ASP A 378 -28.79 8.19 -27.10
CA ASP A 378 -27.71 7.26 -27.42
C ASP A 378 -28.19 5.79 -27.41
N SER A 379 -27.35 4.87 -27.88
CA SER A 379 -27.73 3.47 -28.03
C SER A 379 -27.71 2.75 -26.67
N LEU A 380 -28.90 2.43 -26.13
CA LEU A 380 -29.02 1.57 -24.95
C LEU A 380 -28.49 0.13 -25.18
N ASN A 381 -28.29 -0.26 -26.45
CA ASN A 381 -27.63 -1.51 -26.83
C ASN A 381 -26.10 -1.42 -26.84
N ASP A 382 -25.51 -0.28 -26.47
CA ASP A 382 -24.06 -0.17 -26.31
C ASP A 382 -23.58 -1.17 -25.23
N ALA A 383 -22.55 -1.95 -25.58
CA ALA A 383 -21.99 -2.98 -24.71
C ALA A 383 -21.54 -2.42 -23.35
N ASN A 384 -21.14 -1.15 -23.28
CA ASN A 384 -20.76 -0.45 -22.05
C ASN A 384 -21.94 -0.18 -21.13
N VAL A 385 -23.09 0.22 -21.70
CA VAL A 385 -24.33 0.52 -20.95
C VAL A 385 -24.94 -0.79 -20.44
N LEU A 386 -25.02 -1.80 -21.31
CA LEU A 386 -25.44 -3.15 -20.93
C LEU A 386 -24.51 -3.77 -19.87
N LEU A 387 -23.19 -3.51 -19.94
CA LEU A 387 -22.24 -3.94 -18.91
C LEU A 387 -22.48 -3.21 -17.59
N GLN A 388 -22.70 -1.89 -17.59
CA GLN A 388 -23.01 -1.14 -16.36
C GLN A 388 -24.33 -1.60 -15.71
N ILE A 389 -25.38 -1.82 -16.50
CA ILE A 389 -26.66 -2.39 -16.03
C ILE A 389 -26.45 -3.78 -15.44
N LYS A 390 -25.67 -4.65 -16.09
CA LYS A 390 -25.30 -5.97 -15.57
C LYS A 390 -24.46 -5.88 -14.30
N LEU A 391 -23.57 -4.91 -14.17
CA LEU A 391 -22.75 -4.71 -12.96
C LEU A 391 -23.56 -4.17 -11.79
N ILE A 392 -24.48 -3.21 -12.00
CA ILE A 392 -25.44 -2.78 -10.98
C ILE A 392 -26.30 -3.96 -10.54
N SER A 393 -26.86 -4.69 -11.50
CA SER A 393 -27.69 -5.86 -11.21
C SER A 393 -26.90 -6.95 -10.49
N ALA A 394 -25.68 -7.26 -10.91
CA ALA A 394 -24.81 -8.24 -10.26
C ALA A 394 -24.44 -7.79 -8.84
N PHE A 395 -23.86 -6.60 -8.67
CA PHE A 395 -23.43 -6.08 -7.37
C PHE A 395 -24.57 -5.98 -6.35
N TYR A 396 -25.74 -5.44 -6.72
CA TYR A 396 -26.87 -5.36 -5.78
C TYR A 396 -27.67 -6.66 -5.65
N LYS A 397 -27.57 -7.59 -6.62
CA LYS A 397 -27.99 -8.98 -6.42
C LYS A 397 -26.99 -9.74 -5.55
N GLU A 398 -25.71 -9.39 -5.54
CA GLU A 398 -24.69 -9.96 -4.65
C GLU A 398 -24.70 -9.31 -3.26
N MET A 399 -25.21 -8.08 -3.11
CA MET A 399 -25.59 -7.53 -1.80
C MET A 399 -26.92 -8.08 -1.27
N LYS A 400 -27.84 -8.52 -2.13
CA LYS A 400 -29.10 -9.16 -1.73
C LYS A 400 -29.04 -10.70 -1.64
N ASN A 401 -28.07 -11.35 -2.29
CA ASN A 401 -27.97 -12.80 -2.42
C ASN A 401 -26.54 -13.35 -2.23
N GLY A 402 -25.52 -12.52 -1.92
CA GLY A 402 -24.10 -12.89 -2.00
C GLY A 402 -23.22 -12.53 -0.81
N ILE A 403 -23.75 -11.77 0.15
CA ILE A 403 -23.58 -12.13 1.56
C ILE A 403 -24.90 -12.77 1.93
N ARG A 404 -24.92 -14.10 2.02
CA ARG A 404 -26.05 -14.80 2.62
C ARG A 404 -26.12 -14.43 4.09
N CYS A 405 -27.31 -14.21 4.63
CA CYS A 405 -27.47 -14.04 6.07
C CYS A 405 -27.06 -15.36 6.77
N PRO A 406 -26.71 -15.35 8.07
CA PRO A 406 -26.44 -16.59 8.81
C PRO A 406 -27.49 -17.69 8.58
N GLU A 407 -28.76 -17.29 8.49
CA GLU A 407 -29.94 -18.11 8.23
C GLU A 407 -30.04 -18.66 6.78
N ASP A 408 -29.27 -18.11 5.83
CA ASP A 408 -29.19 -18.56 4.43
C ASP A 408 -27.88 -19.34 4.14
N ILE A 409 -26.90 -19.26 5.06
CA ILE A 409 -25.67 -20.07 5.05
C ILE A 409 -25.91 -21.41 5.75
N GLU A 410 -26.73 -21.40 6.80
CA GLU A 410 -27.05 -22.54 7.67
C GLU A 410 -25.81 -23.35 8.12
N PRO A 411 -24.77 -22.72 8.70
CA PRO A 411 -23.61 -23.48 9.14
C PRO A 411 -23.90 -24.23 10.45
N GLU A 412 -23.67 -25.53 10.46
CA GLU A 412 -23.81 -26.39 11.64
C GLU A 412 -22.45 -26.50 12.35
N PHE A 413 -22.46 -26.22 13.65
CA PHE A 413 -21.29 -26.36 14.51
C PHE A 413 -21.43 -27.65 15.33
N GLU A 414 -20.77 -28.70 14.86
CA GLU A 414 -20.89 -30.04 15.42
C GLU A 414 -19.80 -30.30 16.47
N LEU A 415 -20.18 -30.26 17.74
CA LEU A 415 -19.29 -30.58 18.85
C LEU A 415 -19.15 -32.09 19.03
N PHE A 416 -17.92 -32.58 18.87
CA PHE A 416 -17.47 -33.91 19.23
C PHE A 416 -16.46 -33.85 20.37
N THR A 417 -16.54 -34.84 21.26
CA THR A 417 -15.62 -35.06 22.37
C THR A 417 -15.34 -36.55 22.52
N ARG A 418 -14.48 -36.94 23.47
CA ARG A 418 -14.28 -38.36 23.82
C ARG A 418 -15.57 -39.05 24.31
N ASN A 419 -16.55 -38.31 24.80
CA ASN A 419 -17.83 -38.84 25.31
C ASN A 419 -18.87 -39.07 24.20
N ASN A 420 -18.79 -38.32 23.10
CA ASN A 420 -19.78 -38.31 22.02
C ASN A 420 -19.11 -38.37 20.62
N ARG A 421 -18.18 -39.30 20.43
CA ARG A 421 -17.38 -39.43 19.19
C ARG A 421 -18.21 -39.66 17.91
N ASP A 422 -19.31 -40.41 18.04
CA ASP A 422 -20.11 -40.89 16.91
C ASP A 422 -21.33 -40.01 16.59
N GLN A 423 -21.74 -39.14 17.49
CA GLN A 423 -22.93 -38.29 17.39
C GLN A 423 -22.63 -36.91 17.98
N PRO A 424 -22.63 -35.83 17.18
CA PRO A 424 -22.30 -34.51 17.68
C PRO A 424 -23.43 -33.89 18.52
N GLU A 425 -23.06 -32.92 19.34
CA GLU A 425 -24.01 -31.93 19.86
C GLU A 425 -23.93 -30.69 18.97
N ILE A 426 -25.07 -30.16 18.51
CA ILE A 426 -25.10 -28.92 17.74
C ILE A 426 -24.98 -27.73 18.69
N ILE A 427 -24.01 -26.86 18.45
CA ILE A 427 -23.72 -25.69 19.28
C ILE A 427 -23.99 -24.37 18.52
N SER A 428 -24.13 -23.28 19.26
CA SER A 428 -24.38 -21.92 18.76
C SER A 428 -23.76 -20.87 19.70
N ASP A 429 -23.92 -19.59 19.37
CA ASP A 429 -23.56 -18.46 20.23
C ASP A 429 -24.56 -18.21 21.37
N GLU A 430 -25.52 -19.12 21.58
CA GLU A 430 -26.45 -19.15 22.71
C GLU A 430 -26.44 -20.50 23.47
N PHE A 431 -25.85 -21.57 22.92
CA PHE A 431 -25.84 -22.92 23.51
C PHE A 431 -24.58 -23.70 23.15
N LEU A 432 -23.89 -24.27 24.14
CA LEU A 432 -22.59 -24.95 23.95
C LEU A 432 -22.67 -26.49 23.97
N GLY A 433 -23.85 -27.09 24.16
CA GLY A 433 -23.95 -28.53 24.44
C GLY A 433 -23.67 -28.87 25.92
N GLU A 434 -23.99 -30.11 26.31
CA GLU A 434 -23.68 -30.64 27.65
C GLU A 434 -22.24 -31.16 27.73
N ASN A 435 -21.66 -31.54 26.59
CA ASN A 435 -20.31 -32.11 26.55
C ASN A 435 -19.19 -31.09 26.39
N PHE A 436 -19.46 -29.80 26.16
CA PHE A 436 -18.43 -28.76 26.06
C PHE A 436 -17.83 -28.43 27.42
N ASP A 437 -16.49 -28.37 27.48
CA ASP A 437 -15.78 -27.90 28.67
C ASP A 437 -14.63 -26.98 28.26
N GLY A 438 -14.69 -25.72 28.72
CA GLY A 438 -13.64 -24.72 28.48
C GLY A 438 -12.30 -25.04 29.15
N LYS A 439 -12.25 -25.99 30.10
CA LYS A 439 -11.03 -26.40 30.81
C LYS A 439 -10.23 -27.48 30.09
N ARG A 440 -10.72 -28.01 28.97
CA ARG A 440 -10.01 -28.97 28.14
C ARG A 440 -8.72 -28.37 27.56
N GLU A 441 -7.78 -29.24 27.23
CA GLU A 441 -6.43 -28.84 26.79
C GLU A 441 -6.47 -28.01 25.50
N LYS A 442 -7.42 -28.32 24.61
CA LYS A 442 -7.63 -27.64 23.34
C LYS A 442 -9.11 -27.51 22.97
N THR A 443 -9.41 -26.45 22.23
CA THR A 443 -10.66 -26.30 21.47
C THR A 443 -10.31 -26.13 20.00
N PHE A 444 -10.58 -27.15 19.20
CA PHE A 444 -10.33 -27.16 17.77
C PHE A 444 -11.59 -26.78 16.99
N PHE A 445 -11.45 -25.86 16.03
CA PHE A 445 -12.42 -25.68 14.95
C PHE A 445 -11.81 -26.21 13.66
N VAL A 446 -12.51 -27.08 12.95
CA VAL A 446 -12.10 -27.54 11.62
C VAL A 446 -13.09 -27.04 10.59
N LEU A 447 -12.60 -26.22 9.65
CA LEU A 447 -13.41 -25.50 8.67
C LEU A 447 -13.02 -25.94 7.25
N HIS A 448 -13.98 -26.55 6.55
CA HIS A 448 -13.75 -27.08 5.21
C HIS A 448 -13.75 -26.02 4.10
N GLY A 449 -13.42 -26.46 2.88
CA GLY A 449 -13.25 -25.61 1.69
C GLY A 449 -14.49 -25.47 0.81
N PHE A 450 -14.25 -24.92 -0.38
CA PHE A 450 -15.24 -24.81 -1.47
C PHE A 450 -15.83 -26.18 -1.83
N ALA A 451 -17.16 -26.26 -1.90
CA ALA A 451 -17.91 -27.48 -2.23
C ALA A 451 -17.62 -28.74 -1.36
N GLY A 452 -16.99 -28.58 -0.18
CA GLY A 452 -16.80 -29.65 0.82
C GLY A 452 -17.90 -29.70 1.89
N SER A 453 -17.71 -30.55 2.89
CA SER A 453 -18.60 -30.76 4.05
C SER A 453 -17.81 -31.02 5.34
N GLY A 454 -18.42 -30.77 6.50
CA GLY A 454 -17.92 -31.20 7.81
C GLY A 454 -17.89 -32.72 8.00
N GLN A 455 -18.51 -33.47 7.08
CA GLN A 455 -18.51 -34.94 7.01
C GLN A 455 -17.51 -35.51 6.00
N ASP A 456 -16.65 -34.68 5.39
CA ASP A 456 -15.60 -35.18 4.48
C ASP A 456 -14.62 -36.11 5.24
N ASP A 457 -14.14 -37.16 4.57
CA ASP A 457 -13.30 -38.21 5.18
C ASP A 457 -12.07 -37.63 5.93
N TRP A 458 -11.45 -36.57 5.41
CA TRP A 458 -10.30 -35.91 6.04
C TRP A 458 -10.66 -35.21 7.37
N VAL A 459 -11.88 -34.69 7.50
CA VAL A 459 -12.39 -34.05 8.74
C VAL A 459 -12.68 -35.14 9.78
N ILE A 460 -13.32 -36.23 9.36
CA ILE A 460 -13.60 -37.39 10.23
C ILE A 460 -12.29 -38.04 10.72
N GLU A 461 -11.30 -38.18 9.84
CA GLU A 461 -9.97 -38.67 10.15
C GLU A 461 -9.24 -37.75 11.14
N MET A 462 -9.31 -36.43 10.91
CA MET A 462 -8.72 -35.42 11.78
C MET A 462 -9.38 -35.42 13.17
N LYS A 463 -10.72 -35.48 13.23
CA LYS A 463 -11.51 -35.61 14.47
C LYS A 463 -11.02 -36.79 15.31
N ASN A 464 -11.01 -37.98 14.71
CA ASN A 464 -10.66 -39.20 15.43
C ASN A 464 -9.23 -39.13 15.96
N SER A 465 -8.28 -38.66 15.12
CA SER A 465 -6.87 -38.51 15.49
C SER A 465 -6.65 -37.49 16.61
N LEU A 466 -7.38 -36.36 16.60
CA LEU A 466 -7.29 -35.34 17.65
C LEU A 466 -7.94 -35.79 18.97
N LEU A 467 -9.10 -36.44 18.91
CA LEU A 467 -9.78 -36.99 20.09
C LEU A 467 -9.04 -38.18 20.71
N ASP A 468 -8.19 -38.87 19.94
CA ASP A 468 -7.27 -39.89 20.45
C ASP A 468 -6.11 -39.24 21.22
N GLN A 469 -5.49 -38.18 20.67
CA GLN A 469 -4.31 -37.55 21.26
C GLN A 469 -4.63 -36.61 22.44
N TYR A 470 -5.66 -35.78 22.31
CA TYR A 470 -5.99 -34.71 23.26
C TYR A 470 -7.32 -34.94 23.97
N ASP A 471 -7.44 -34.47 25.20
CA ASP A 471 -8.77 -34.18 25.78
C ASP A 471 -9.18 -32.79 25.31
N CYS A 472 -9.97 -32.75 24.23
CA CYS A 472 -10.31 -31.52 23.52
C CYS A 472 -11.81 -31.41 23.19
N ASN A 473 -12.27 -30.18 23.00
CA ASN A 473 -13.47 -29.90 22.23
C ASN A 473 -13.06 -29.95 20.75
N PHE A 474 -13.62 -30.86 19.95
CA PHE A 474 -13.48 -30.84 18.49
C PHE A 474 -14.78 -30.33 17.89
N ILE A 475 -14.72 -29.25 17.10
CA ILE A 475 -15.90 -28.65 16.49
C ILE A 475 -15.73 -28.72 14.97
N SER A 476 -16.51 -29.58 14.31
CA SER A 476 -16.64 -29.52 12.86
C SER A 476 -17.51 -28.31 12.52
N VAL A 477 -17.10 -27.53 11.53
CA VAL A 477 -17.90 -26.43 11.01
C VAL A 477 -18.37 -26.80 9.61
N ASP A 478 -19.53 -27.45 9.52
CA ASP A 478 -20.18 -27.72 8.24
C ASP A 478 -20.86 -26.43 7.77
N TRP A 479 -20.41 -25.89 6.66
CA TRP A 479 -21.02 -24.76 5.96
C TRP A 479 -21.24 -25.11 4.49
N SER A 480 -21.44 -26.39 4.18
CA SER A 480 -21.56 -26.96 2.83
C SER A 480 -22.54 -26.19 1.93
N TRP A 481 -23.72 -25.82 2.44
CA TRP A 481 -24.69 -24.99 1.71
C TRP A 481 -24.15 -23.59 1.36
N GLY A 482 -23.37 -22.98 2.25
CA GLY A 482 -22.67 -21.72 2.01
C GLY A 482 -21.41 -21.85 1.16
N ALA A 483 -20.81 -23.03 1.11
CA ALA A 483 -19.58 -23.35 0.37
C ALA A 483 -19.81 -23.76 -1.10
N LEU A 484 -21.04 -24.14 -1.45
CA LEU A 484 -21.43 -24.48 -2.83
C LEU A 484 -21.61 -23.22 -3.71
N PRO A 485 -21.14 -23.24 -4.97
CA PRO A 485 -21.42 -22.19 -5.95
C PRO A 485 -22.88 -22.22 -6.43
N ASP A 486 -23.43 -21.08 -6.85
CA ASP A 486 -24.66 -21.03 -7.65
C ASP A 486 -24.45 -21.87 -8.93
N ILE A 487 -25.27 -22.92 -9.09
CA ILE A 487 -25.25 -23.84 -10.24
C ILE A 487 -25.37 -23.14 -11.61
N ASN A 488 -25.82 -21.88 -11.65
CA ASN A 488 -25.92 -21.05 -12.86
C ASN A 488 -24.69 -20.15 -13.08
N ARG A 489 -23.71 -20.17 -12.18
CA ARG A 489 -22.53 -19.28 -12.17
C ARG A 489 -21.25 -20.09 -11.85
N PRO A 490 -20.53 -20.62 -12.86
CA PRO A 490 -19.29 -21.39 -12.63
C PRO A 490 -18.12 -20.61 -12.02
N ILE A 491 -18.24 -19.27 -11.91
CA ILE A 491 -17.25 -18.38 -11.29
C ILE A 491 -18.03 -17.55 -10.25
N ASP A 492 -18.40 -18.18 -9.15
CA ASP A 492 -19.22 -17.59 -8.10
C ASP A 492 -18.36 -17.12 -6.90
N PRO A 493 -18.29 -15.81 -6.60
CA PRO A 493 -17.57 -15.32 -5.42
C PRO A 493 -18.36 -15.48 -4.11
N VAL A 494 -19.61 -15.95 -4.14
CA VAL A 494 -20.46 -16.05 -2.94
C VAL A 494 -19.88 -16.96 -1.85
N PRO A 495 -19.36 -18.18 -2.14
CA PRO A 495 -18.66 -18.99 -1.11
C PRO A 495 -17.49 -18.25 -0.45
N SER A 496 -16.74 -17.45 -1.21
CA SER A 496 -15.62 -16.66 -0.69
C SER A 496 -16.08 -15.52 0.22
N SER A 497 -17.25 -14.94 -0.04
CA SER A 497 -17.89 -13.96 0.84
C SER A 497 -18.49 -14.60 2.10
N ASN A 498 -19.12 -15.77 1.96
CA ASN A 498 -19.72 -16.52 3.08
C ASN A 498 -18.67 -16.97 4.11
N ALA A 499 -17.45 -17.32 3.68
CA ALA A 499 -16.33 -17.62 4.59
C ALA A 499 -16.04 -16.48 5.60
N ARG A 500 -16.33 -15.22 5.24
CA ARG A 500 -16.22 -14.05 6.14
C ARG A 500 -17.28 -14.05 7.23
N VAL A 501 -18.49 -14.53 6.91
CA VAL A 501 -19.62 -14.64 7.86
C VAL A 501 -19.39 -15.81 8.80
N VAL A 502 -19.05 -16.99 8.27
CA VAL A 502 -18.75 -18.20 9.06
C VAL A 502 -17.62 -17.93 10.06
N GLY A 503 -16.54 -17.26 9.64
CA GLY A 503 -15.46 -16.84 10.55
C GLY A 503 -15.95 -15.96 11.72
N ARG A 504 -16.90 -15.04 11.49
CA ARG A 504 -17.49 -14.24 12.57
C ARG A 504 -18.39 -15.06 13.49
N MET A 505 -19.15 -16.02 12.94
CA MET A 505 -20.00 -16.92 13.73
C MET A 505 -19.17 -17.80 14.67
N ILE A 506 -18.06 -18.38 14.20
CA ILE A 506 -17.07 -19.08 15.05
C ILE A 506 -16.62 -18.16 16.21
N GLY A 507 -16.33 -16.88 15.91
CA GLY A 507 -15.92 -15.93 16.94
C GLY A 507 -17.02 -15.50 17.90
N ASN A 508 -18.29 -15.47 17.49
CA ASN A 508 -19.40 -15.28 18.42
C ASN A 508 -19.52 -16.47 19.39
N ILE A 509 -19.44 -17.70 18.87
CA ILE A 509 -19.47 -18.93 19.68
C ILE A 509 -18.34 -18.92 20.71
N ILE A 510 -17.12 -18.51 20.32
CA ILE A 510 -15.99 -18.46 21.25
C ILE A 510 -16.07 -17.30 22.24
N LYS A 511 -16.65 -16.15 21.86
CA LYS A 511 -16.97 -15.08 22.82
C LYS A 511 -18.02 -15.53 23.83
N PHE A 512 -19.03 -16.29 23.41
CA PHE A 512 -20.03 -16.89 24.30
C PHE A 512 -19.40 -17.96 25.21
N ALA A 513 -18.57 -18.86 24.66
CA ALA A 513 -17.86 -19.89 25.42
C ALA A 513 -16.97 -19.29 26.52
N GLY A 514 -16.23 -18.22 26.23
CA GLY A 514 -15.44 -17.48 27.22
C GLY A 514 -16.26 -16.68 28.24
N GLN A 515 -17.57 -16.51 28.04
CA GLN A 515 -18.49 -15.91 29.01
C GLN A 515 -19.16 -16.97 29.90
N GLN A 516 -19.49 -18.14 29.36
CA GLN A 516 -20.19 -19.21 30.09
C GLN A 516 -19.23 -20.19 30.80
N THR A 517 -17.97 -20.25 30.38
CA THR A 517 -16.98 -21.24 30.85
C THR A 517 -15.64 -20.59 31.16
N GLU A 518 -14.72 -21.35 31.77
CA GLU A 518 -13.34 -20.93 32.02
C GLU A 518 -12.42 -21.15 30.79
N LEU A 519 -12.93 -20.95 29.57
CA LEU A 519 -12.19 -21.16 28.32
C LEU A 519 -11.02 -20.18 28.18
N ASP A 520 -9.81 -20.72 28.09
CA ASP A 520 -8.63 -19.97 27.68
C ASP A 520 -8.57 -19.82 26.16
N PHE A 521 -8.51 -18.59 25.65
CA PHE A 521 -8.38 -18.34 24.21
C PHE A 521 -7.04 -18.81 23.62
N ASP A 522 -5.98 -18.99 24.43
CA ASP A 522 -4.72 -19.60 23.99
C ASP A 522 -4.85 -21.14 23.78
N SER A 523 -5.91 -21.76 24.28
CA SER A 523 -6.26 -23.16 23.99
C SER A 523 -6.97 -23.35 22.63
N VAL A 524 -7.42 -22.26 22.00
CA VAL A 524 -8.21 -22.30 20.76
C VAL A 524 -7.30 -22.42 19.53
N HIS A 525 -7.61 -23.39 18.65
CA HIS A 525 -6.91 -23.63 17.40
C HIS A 525 -7.90 -23.79 16.24
N CYS A 526 -7.91 -22.85 15.29
CA CYS A 526 -8.70 -22.97 14.06
C CYS A 526 -7.85 -23.60 12.94
N ILE A 527 -8.32 -24.69 12.34
CA ILE A 527 -7.68 -25.38 11.23
C ILE A 527 -8.61 -25.25 10.02
N GLY A 528 -8.14 -24.64 8.94
CA GLY A 528 -8.98 -24.31 7.80
C GLY A 528 -8.39 -24.74 6.47
N TYR A 529 -9.14 -25.49 5.67
CA TYR A 529 -8.75 -25.91 4.32
C TYR A 529 -9.33 -24.97 3.26
N SER A 530 -8.51 -24.55 2.28
CA SER A 530 -8.96 -23.76 1.12
C SER A 530 -9.68 -22.46 1.55
N LEU A 531 -10.96 -22.27 1.22
CA LEU A 531 -11.79 -21.16 1.70
C LEU A 531 -11.92 -21.14 3.23
N GLY A 532 -11.92 -22.29 3.89
CA GLY A 532 -11.88 -22.40 5.35
C GLY A 532 -10.59 -21.86 5.96
N GLY A 533 -9.46 -21.94 5.26
CA GLY A 533 -8.21 -21.29 5.66
C GLY A 533 -8.35 -19.77 5.74
N GLN A 534 -9.05 -19.17 4.77
CA GLN A 534 -9.42 -17.75 4.79
C GLN A 534 -10.46 -17.47 5.89
N GLY A 535 -11.44 -18.35 6.09
CA GLY A 535 -12.44 -18.30 7.16
C GLY A 535 -11.84 -18.22 8.57
N CYS A 536 -10.84 -19.07 8.89
CA CYS A 536 -10.07 -18.97 10.14
C CYS A 536 -9.37 -17.62 10.30
N GLY A 537 -8.86 -17.03 9.20
CA GLY A 537 -8.31 -15.67 9.20
C GLY A 537 -9.35 -14.57 9.49
N PHE A 538 -10.61 -14.75 9.07
CA PHE A 538 -11.71 -13.85 9.43
C PHE A 538 -12.19 -14.04 10.87
N PHE A 539 -12.16 -15.28 11.39
CA PHE A 539 -12.38 -15.56 12.81
C PHE A 539 -11.36 -14.84 13.69
N GLY A 540 -10.05 -15.01 13.43
CA GLY A 540 -9.00 -14.34 14.20
C GLY A 540 -9.15 -12.82 14.22
N LYS A 541 -9.53 -12.19 13.08
CA LYS A 541 -9.81 -10.75 12.98
C LYS A 541 -11.08 -10.28 13.72
N TRP A 542 -12.03 -11.17 14.00
CA TRP A 542 -13.27 -10.83 14.71
C TRP A 542 -13.10 -10.84 16.24
N MET A 543 -12.03 -11.46 16.73
CA MET A 543 -11.74 -11.57 18.15
C MET A 543 -11.01 -10.33 18.68
N ASP A 544 -11.48 -9.79 19.81
CA ASP A 544 -10.87 -8.64 20.48
C ASP A 544 -9.54 -9.01 21.18
N THR A 545 -9.40 -10.30 21.54
CA THR A 545 -8.19 -10.92 22.07
C THR A 545 -7.73 -12.00 21.08
N LYS A 546 -6.42 -12.09 20.83
CA LYS A 546 -5.87 -13.14 19.96
C LYS A 546 -6.17 -14.53 20.50
N ILE A 547 -6.57 -15.43 19.61
CA ILE A 547 -6.63 -16.87 19.85
C ILE A 547 -5.23 -17.50 19.75
N GLY A 548 -5.06 -18.69 20.35
CA GLY A 548 -3.79 -19.40 20.38
C GLY A 548 -3.20 -19.66 19.00
N ARG A 549 -3.96 -20.31 18.10
CA ARG A 549 -3.42 -20.74 16.80
C ARG A 549 -4.42 -20.73 15.64
N ILE A 550 -3.91 -20.43 14.44
CA ILE A 550 -4.56 -20.76 13.16
C ILE A 550 -3.62 -21.62 12.32
N THR A 551 -4.14 -22.69 11.69
CA THR A 551 -3.44 -23.40 10.61
C THR A 551 -4.22 -23.27 9.31
N GLY A 552 -3.56 -22.76 8.26
CA GLY A 552 -4.10 -22.67 6.91
C GLY A 552 -3.62 -23.83 6.04
N LEU A 553 -4.53 -24.70 5.61
CA LEU A 553 -4.26 -25.83 4.71
C LEU A 553 -4.60 -25.38 3.28
N ASP A 554 -3.56 -25.15 2.47
CA ASP A 554 -3.56 -24.52 1.14
C ASP A 554 -4.63 -23.42 0.96
N PRO A 555 -4.56 -22.31 1.72
CA PRO A 555 -5.63 -21.31 1.76
C PRO A 555 -5.93 -20.77 0.36
N ALA A 556 -7.22 -20.65 0.01
CA ALA A 556 -7.64 -20.34 -1.35
C ALA A 556 -7.01 -19.02 -1.88
N GLY A 557 -6.46 -19.03 -3.09
CA GLY A 557 -5.83 -17.87 -3.72
C GLY A 557 -6.81 -16.95 -4.45
N GLN A 558 -7.79 -17.52 -5.16
CA GLN A 558 -8.74 -16.76 -5.96
C GLN A 558 -9.45 -15.70 -5.10
N ILE A 559 -9.45 -14.45 -5.57
CA ILE A 559 -9.87 -13.21 -4.87
C ILE A 559 -9.10 -12.82 -3.58
N PHE A 560 -8.34 -13.73 -2.95
CA PHE A 560 -7.65 -13.49 -1.67
C PHE A 560 -6.18 -13.05 -1.80
N GLU A 561 -5.57 -13.11 -3.00
CA GLU A 561 -4.21 -12.61 -3.27
C GLU A 561 -4.07 -11.07 -3.26
N MET A 562 -4.72 -10.39 -2.32
CA MET A 562 -4.65 -8.94 -2.17
C MET A 562 -3.59 -8.51 -1.15
N ASP A 563 -2.98 -7.33 -1.38
CA ASP A 563 -2.00 -6.73 -0.47
C ASP A 563 -2.59 -6.40 0.92
N ASP A 564 -3.92 -6.19 1.00
CA ASP A 564 -4.62 -5.83 2.23
C ASP A 564 -4.87 -7.05 3.12
N ILE A 565 -4.11 -7.14 4.21
CA ILE A 565 -4.21 -8.20 5.24
C ILE A 565 -5.61 -8.35 5.83
N ARG A 566 -6.50 -7.34 5.76
CA ARG A 566 -7.87 -7.46 6.28
C ARG A 566 -8.78 -8.31 5.41
N GLY A 567 -8.42 -8.51 4.14
CA GLY A 567 -9.21 -9.28 3.19
C GLY A 567 -8.80 -10.74 3.03
N ARG A 568 -7.81 -11.24 3.77
CA ARG A 568 -7.24 -12.60 3.68
C ARG A 568 -6.66 -13.07 5.02
N LEU A 569 -6.28 -14.34 5.14
CA LEU A 569 -5.44 -14.85 6.24
C LEU A 569 -4.12 -14.07 6.35
N ASP A 570 -3.70 -13.76 7.59
CA ASP A 570 -2.40 -13.18 7.90
C ASP A 570 -1.91 -13.58 9.30
N LYS A 571 -0.59 -13.54 9.53
CA LYS A 571 0.05 -13.83 10.82
C LYS A 571 -0.44 -12.93 11.97
N THR A 572 -1.07 -11.80 11.66
CA THR A 572 -1.71 -10.97 12.69
C THR A 572 -2.89 -11.65 13.38
N ASP A 573 -3.51 -12.66 12.77
CA ASP A 573 -4.86 -13.14 13.14
C ASP A 573 -4.90 -14.02 14.41
N ALA A 574 -3.77 -14.60 14.81
CA ALA A 574 -3.65 -15.40 16.05
C ALA A 574 -2.27 -15.19 16.71
N ASN A 575 -2.06 -15.78 17.89
CA ASN A 575 -0.76 -15.77 18.57
C ASN A 575 0.30 -16.59 17.80
N PHE A 576 -0.12 -17.67 17.15
CA PHE A 576 0.66 -18.37 16.14
C PHE A 576 -0.16 -18.68 14.89
N VAL A 577 0.47 -18.62 13.71
CA VAL A 577 -0.18 -18.94 12.43
C VAL A 577 0.79 -19.77 11.60
N ASP A 578 0.39 -20.94 11.15
CA ASP A 578 1.16 -21.78 10.24
C ASP A 578 0.37 -22.11 8.98
N VAL A 579 1.03 -22.14 7.83
CA VAL A 579 0.39 -22.33 6.52
C VAL A 579 1.10 -23.44 5.76
N ILE A 580 0.34 -24.31 5.10
CA ILE A 580 0.83 -25.40 4.27
C ILE A 580 0.36 -25.16 2.85
N HIS A 581 1.29 -24.81 1.97
CA HIS A 581 1.09 -24.53 0.55
C HIS A 581 1.40 -25.79 -0.27
N THR A 582 0.44 -26.26 -1.06
CA THR A 582 0.55 -27.45 -1.92
C THR A 582 0.08 -27.23 -3.36
N ASN A 583 -0.72 -26.20 -3.67
CA ASN A 583 -1.12 -25.89 -5.05
C ASN A 583 -1.15 -24.37 -5.31
N THR A 584 0.03 -23.75 -5.35
CA THR A 584 0.23 -22.31 -5.58
C THR A 584 0.72 -21.97 -6.98
N PHE A 585 1.27 -22.94 -7.71
CA PHE A 585 1.83 -22.81 -9.06
C PHE A 585 1.46 -24.02 -9.97
N GLY A 586 0.25 -24.56 -9.82
CA GLY A 586 -0.24 -25.71 -10.60
C GLY A 586 -0.19 -25.53 -12.12
N SER A 587 -0.04 -26.65 -12.86
CA SER A 587 0.25 -26.64 -14.30
C SER A 587 -0.85 -26.07 -15.23
N LEU A 588 -2.05 -25.77 -14.72
CA LEU A 588 -3.21 -25.33 -15.52
C LEU A 588 -4.02 -24.22 -14.84
N ILE A 589 -4.33 -24.41 -13.57
CA ILE A 589 -4.99 -23.48 -12.64
C ILE A 589 -4.23 -23.62 -11.30
N SER A 590 -4.37 -22.65 -10.38
CA SER A 590 -3.84 -22.73 -9.01
C SER A 590 -4.95 -22.38 -8.02
N SER A 591 -5.35 -23.33 -7.19
CA SER A 591 -6.42 -23.14 -6.21
C SER A 591 -5.91 -22.51 -4.89
N GLY A 592 -4.69 -22.83 -4.46
CA GLY A 592 -4.01 -22.26 -3.30
C GLY A 592 -3.38 -20.88 -3.55
N THR A 593 -3.20 -20.10 -2.48
CA THR A 593 -2.61 -18.75 -2.53
C THR A 593 -1.08 -18.79 -2.54
N LYS A 594 -0.42 -18.03 -3.42
CA LYS A 594 1.04 -17.83 -3.31
C LYS A 594 1.44 -16.83 -2.22
N VAL A 595 0.47 -16.25 -1.51
CA VAL A 595 0.72 -15.24 -0.48
C VAL A 595 1.16 -15.88 0.82
N ILE A 596 2.43 -15.66 1.15
CA ILE A 596 3.03 -15.96 2.46
C ILE A 596 2.24 -15.21 3.54
N SER A 597 1.55 -15.96 4.39
CA SER A 597 0.53 -15.45 5.32
C SER A 597 0.69 -15.98 6.75
N GLY A 598 1.65 -16.88 7.00
CA GLY A 598 1.95 -17.40 8.33
C GLY A 598 3.02 -16.64 9.11
N HIS A 599 3.21 -17.07 10.35
CA HIS A 599 4.49 -16.98 11.05
C HIS A 599 5.47 -18.03 10.53
N VAL A 600 4.94 -19.15 10.02
CA VAL A 600 5.65 -20.25 9.35
C VAL A 600 4.84 -20.65 8.13
N ASP A 601 5.45 -20.65 6.94
CA ASP A 601 4.80 -21.05 5.69
C ASP A 601 5.60 -22.21 5.07
N PHE A 602 5.01 -23.39 5.05
CA PHE A 602 5.59 -24.58 4.43
C PHE A 602 5.13 -24.68 2.98
N ILE A 603 6.06 -24.84 2.04
CA ILE A 603 5.79 -24.98 0.61
C ILE A 603 6.19 -26.40 0.18
N ALA A 604 5.24 -27.32 0.16
CA ALA A 604 5.51 -28.72 -0.18
C ALA A 604 5.66 -28.90 -1.69
N ASN A 605 6.75 -29.54 -2.11
CA ASN A 605 7.09 -29.79 -3.51
C ASN A 605 7.02 -28.52 -4.37
N LYS A 606 7.54 -27.43 -3.80
CA LYS A 606 7.50 -26.05 -4.34
C LYS A 606 6.09 -25.43 -4.48
N GLY A 607 5.02 -26.11 -4.07
CA GLY A 607 3.64 -25.68 -4.32
C GLY A 607 3.21 -25.88 -5.78
N GLU A 608 3.92 -26.74 -6.51
CA GLU A 608 3.53 -27.22 -7.85
C GLU A 608 2.65 -28.49 -7.70
N ASP A 609 2.38 -29.17 -8.81
CA ASP A 609 1.69 -30.47 -8.85
C ASP A 609 2.34 -31.47 -7.88
N GLN A 610 1.56 -32.02 -6.94
CA GLN A 610 2.09 -32.82 -5.84
C GLN A 610 2.41 -34.28 -6.27
N PRO A 611 3.44 -34.92 -5.69
CA PRO A 611 3.77 -36.33 -5.99
C PRO A 611 2.56 -37.26 -5.83
N GLY A 612 2.32 -38.11 -6.83
CA GLY A 612 1.14 -38.99 -6.88
C GLY A 612 -0.17 -38.33 -7.34
N CYS A 613 -0.17 -37.05 -7.69
CA CYS A 613 -1.29 -36.37 -8.35
C CYS A 613 -1.05 -36.29 -9.87
N ASP A 614 -1.82 -37.05 -10.65
CA ASP A 614 -1.68 -37.15 -12.10
C ASP A 614 -3.01 -36.93 -12.84
N GLY A 615 -2.92 -36.42 -14.07
CA GLY A 615 -4.06 -36.36 -15.00
C GLY A 615 -5.03 -35.19 -14.78
N LEU A 616 -6.31 -35.40 -15.10
CA LEU A 616 -7.33 -34.34 -15.17
C LEU A 616 -7.70 -33.71 -13.83
N LEU A 617 -7.35 -34.35 -12.70
CA LEU A 617 -7.66 -33.90 -11.34
C LEU A 617 -6.41 -33.46 -10.56
N VAL A 618 -5.29 -33.22 -11.25
CA VAL A 618 -4.01 -32.83 -10.63
C VAL A 618 -4.13 -31.60 -9.72
N ASP A 619 -4.93 -30.61 -10.10
CA ASP A 619 -5.18 -29.39 -9.31
C ASP A 619 -5.87 -29.71 -7.96
N VAL A 620 -6.96 -30.49 -8.01
CA VAL A 620 -7.76 -30.86 -6.83
C VAL A 620 -6.94 -31.74 -5.89
N CYS A 621 -6.30 -32.79 -6.42
CA CYS A 621 -5.42 -33.67 -5.64
C CYS A 621 -4.25 -32.90 -5.00
N SER A 622 -3.67 -31.94 -5.72
CA SER A 622 -2.58 -31.12 -5.17
C SER A 622 -3.06 -30.14 -4.11
N HIS A 623 -4.31 -29.67 -4.19
CA HIS A 623 -4.93 -28.83 -3.15
C HIS A 623 -5.21 -29.64 -1.87
N GLU A 624 -5.84 -30.82 -2.02
CA GLU A 624 -6.21 -31.75 -0.94
C GLU A 624 -4.99 -32.28 -0.16
N ARG A 625 -3.83 -32.44 -0.84
CA ARG A 625 -2.56 -32.87 -0.22
C ARG A 625 -2.21 -32.08 1.06
N SER A 626 -2.63 -30.83 1.19
CA SER A 626 -2.36 -30.02 2.38
C SER A 626 -2.97 -30.57 3.67
N HIS A 627 -4.20 -31.08 3.64
CA HIS A 627 -4.84 -31.68 4.81
C HIS A 627 -4.35 -33.10 5.07
N GLU A 628 -4.02 -33.86 4.02
CA GLU A 628 -3.38 -35.18 4.16
C GLU A 628 -2.02 -35.08 4.88
N LEU A 629 -1.15 -34.17 4.43
CA LEU A 629 0.16 -33.93 5.06
C LEU A 629 0.01 -33.54 6.53
N TRP A 630 -1.00 -32.74 6.88
CA TRP A 630 -1.28 -32.37 8.26
C TRP A 630 -1.78 -33.57 9.08
N ASN A 631 -2.73 -34.36 8.57
CA ASN A 631 -3.24 -35.57 9.23
C ASN A 631 -2.14 -36.63 9.44
N ASP A 632 -1.29 -36.88 8.44
CA ASP A 632 -0.15 -37.80 8.58
C ASP A 632 0.90 -37.28 9.58
N SER A 633 1.09 -35.96 9.69
CA SER A 633 1.99 -35.36 10.70
C SER A 633 1.51 -35.61 12.13
N LEU A 634 0.19 -35.62 12.32
CA LEU A 634 -0.45 -35.90 13.60
C LEU A 634 -0.32 -37.38 13.95
N LYS A 635 -0.65 -38.28 13.02
CA LYS A 635 -0.71 -39.74 13.26
C LYS A 635 0.64 -40.41 13.47
N ASN A 636 1.62 -40.11 12.61
CA ASN A 636 2.91 -40.82 12.62
C ASN A 636 3.89 -40.22 13.64
N GLY A 637 3.57 -39.01 14.13
CA GLY A 637 4.50 -38.08 14.76
C GLY A 637 5.74 -37.83 13.89
N CYS A 638 6.70 -37.12 14.47
CA CYS A 638 8.07 -37.54 14.27
C CYS A 638 8.28 -38.78 15.15
N SER A 639 8.13 -39.98 14.58
CA SER A 639 8.78 -41.16 15.16
C SER A 639 10.26 -40.83 15.41
N PRO A 640 10.92 -41.40 16.44
CA PRO A 640 12.33 -41.10 16.73
C PRO A 640 13.26 -41.70 15.67
N CYS A 641 13.27 -41.06 14.50
CA CYS A 641 14.27 -41.21 13.46
C CYS A 641 15.62 -40.93 14.09
N SER A 642 16.47 -41.95 14.14
CA SER A 642 17.69 -41.94 14.96
C SER A 642 18.80 -41.18 14.24
N GLY A 643 18.72 -39.84 14.23
CA GLY A 643 19.69 -38.95 13.60
C GLY A 643 19.32 -37.47 13.69
N ASP A 644 20.30 -36.59 13.49
CA ASP A 644 20.21 -35.11 13.63
C ASP A 644 19.41 -34.41 12.49
N GLU A 645 18.42 -35.09 11.88
CA GLU A 645 17.83 -34.70 10.58
C GLU A 645 16.29 -34.84 10.53
N CYS A 646 15.56 -34.36 11.53
CA CYS A 646 14.10 -34.25 11.44
C CYS A 646 13.61 -32.96 12.13
N GLN A 647 12.56 -32.32 11.61
CA GLN A 647 12.00 -31.05 12.12
C GLN A 647 10.49 -31.05 12.00
N GLU A 648 9.86 -30.33 12.93
CA GLU A 648 8.43 -30.44 13.25
C GLU A 648 7.50 -29.73 12.26
N PHE A 649 6.56 -30.47 11.69
CA PHE A 649 5.55 -29.99 10.73
C PHE A 649 4.13 -30.23 11.25
N GLY A 650 3.13 -29.57 10.68
CA GLY A 650 1.72 -29.69 11.07
C GLY A 650 1.51 -29.39 12.55
N MET A 651 0.96 -30.32 13.33
CA MET A 651 0.63 -30.08 14.76
C MET A 651 1.82 -29.53 15.58
N ASN A 652 3.04 -29.98 15.31
CA ASN A 652 4.21 -29.57 16.10
C ASN A 652 4.88 -28.27 15.58
N SER A 653 4.34 -27.62 14.55
CA SER A 653 4.95 -26.42 13.94
C SER A 653 5.01 -25.19 14.86
N ILE A 654 4.33 -25.19 16.01
CA ILE A 654 4.42 -24.10 16.99
C ILE A 654 5.82 -24.00 17.62
N ASP A 655 6.44 -25.15 17.88
CA ASP A 655 7.83 -25.35 18.32
C ASP A 655 8.84 -25.21 17.16
N PHE A 656 8.34 -24.93 15.94
CA PHE A 656 9.18 -24.71 14.78
C PHE A 656 9.94 -23.38 14.89
N PRO A 657 11.28 -23.41 14.87
CA PRO A 657 12.09 -22.29 15.34
C PRO A 657 12.51 -21.28 14.27
N GLY A 658 12.31 -21.60 13.00
CA GLY A 658 12.43 -20.63 11.93
C GLY A 658 11.08 -19.95 11.73
N ARG A 659 10.92 -18.68 12.06
CA ARG A 659 9.78 -17.92 11.53
C ARG A 659 10.13 -17.47 10.11
N GLY A 660 9.36 -17.89 9.10
CA GLY A 660 9.71 -17.72 7.69
C GLY A 660 9.06 -18.74 6.75
N VAL A 661 9.67 -18.95 5.58
CA VAL A 661 9.16 -19.81 4.50
C VAL A 661 10.07 -21.04 4.34
N PHE A 662 9.49 -22.23 4.19
CA PHE A 662 10.23 -23.49 4.20
C PHE A 662 9.77 -24.40 3.06
N SER A 663 10.64 -24.68 2.09
CA SER A 663 10.35 -25.66 1.05
C SER A 663 10.49 -27.08 1.61
N LEU A 664 9.46 -27.90 1.44
CA LEU A 664 9.48 -29.34 1.75
C LEU A 664 9.57 -30.13 0.44
N ILE A 665 10.14 -31.33 0.51
CA ILE A 665 10.12 -32.32 -0.57
C ILE A 665 9.51 -33.59 0.02
N THR A 666 8.47 -34.11 -0.59
CA THR A 666 7.82 -35.37 -0.22
C THR A 666 8.05 -36.40 -1.33
N ASN A 667 8.02 -37.68 -0.98
CA ASN A 667 8.12 -38.78 -1.96
C ASN A 667 6.73 -39.37 -2.24
N ASP A 668 6.62 -40.10 -3.36
CA ASP A 668 5.37 -40.62 -3.90
C ASP A 668 4.69 -41.65 -2.98
N GLY A 669 3.41 -41.43 -2.67
CA GLY A 669 2.55 -42.37 -1.95
C GLY A 669 2.48 -42.13 -0.43
N ALA A 670 1.25 -42.15 0.11
CA ALA A 670 0.95 -41.79 1.50
C ALA A 670 1.61 -42.69 2.58
N SER A 671 1.65 -42.18 3.82
CA SER A 671 2.17 -42.83 5.04
C SER A 671 3.69 -43.02 5.15
N GLY A 672 4.36 -42.04 5.77
CA GLY A 672 5.73 -42.16 6.26
C GLY A 672 6.16 -40.91 7.02
N SER A 673 6.86 -41.06 8.15
CA SER A 673 7.32 -39.91 8.97
C SER A 673 8.14 -38.92 8.14
N PHE A 674 7.64 -37.69 8.02
CA PHE A 674 8.26 -36.66 7.20
C PHE A 674 9.48 -36.04 7.89
N CYS A 675 10.68 -36.36 7.40
CA CYS A 675 11.88 -35.62 7.77
C CYS A 675 12.29 -34.64 6.68
N ILE A 676 12.62 -33.41 7.09
CA ILE A 676 13.10 -32.33 6.23
C ILE A 676 14.57 -32.59 5.88
N PRO A 677 14.93 -32.94 4.63
CA PRO A 677 16.32 -33.05 4.25
C PRO A 677 16.89 -31.64 4.07
N ASN A 678 18.05 -31.36 4.69
CA ASN A 678 18.91 -30.20 4.45
C ASN A 678 18.56 -28.81 5.03
N LEU A 679 17.65 -28.68 6.00
CA LEU A 679 17.55 -27.46 6.82
C LEU A 679 17.89 -27.76 8.27
N ARG A 680 19.05 -27.30 8.76
CA ARG A 680 19.41 -27.41 10.18
C ARG A 680 18.66 -26.37 11.00
N ARG A 681 18.32 -26.74 12.23
CA ARG A 681 17.49 -25.97 13.14
C ARG A 681 18.27 -24.78 13.71
N THR A 682 17.84 -23.55 13.46
CA THR A 682 18.50 -22.36 14.04
C THR A 682 18.16 -22.11 15.51
N GLU A 683 17.27 -22.88 16.16
CA GLU A 683 17.07 -22.76 17.64
C GLU A 683 17.26 -24.07 18.44
N GLU A 684 17.66 -25.20 17.84
CA GLU A 684 18.44 -26.21 18.61
C GLU A 684 19.85 -25.68 18.88
N MET A 685 20.37 -24.85 17.97
CA MET A 685 21.61 -24.13 18.21
C MET A 685 21.38 -23.09 19.30
N LYS A 686 21.78 -23.45 20.53
CA LYS A 686 21.95 -22.50 21.64
C LYS A 686 23.08 -21.53 21.30
N TRP A 687 22.73 -20.46 20.58
CA TRP A 687 23.65 -19.38 20.17
C TRP A 687 24.40 -18.72 21.34
N LYS A 688 23.96 -18.92 22.58
CA LYS A 688 24.61 -18.48 23.83
C LYS A 688 26.10 -18.84 23.95
N ASN A 689 26.57 -19.85 23.20
CA ASN A 689 27.99 -20.24 23.15
C ASN A 689 28.72 -19.75 21.89
N TYR A 690 28.00 -19.25 20.89
CA TYR A 690 28.51 -18.85 19.59
C TYR A 690 28.90 -17.38 19.55
N THR A 691 29.95 -17.08 18.78
CA THR A 691 30.26 -15.72 18.35
C THR A 691 29.63 -15.47 16.98
N ALA A 692 28.81 -14.43 16.86
CA ALA A 692 28.26 -13.99 15.57
C ALA A 692 29.21 -12.99 14.89
N VAL A 693 29.41 -13.14 13.59
CA VAL A 693 30.09 -12.18 12.72
C VAL A 693 29.07 -11.60 11.74
N VAL A 694 28.91 -10.27 11.76
CA VAL A 694 27.89 -9.55 11.01
C VAL A 694 28.54 -8.56 10.04
N PRO A 695 28.84 -8.98 8.80
CA PRO A 695 29.31 -8.09 7.74
C PRO A 695 28.20 -7.15 7.27
N CYS A 696 28.38 -5.84 7.47
CA CYS A 696 27.46 -4.84 6.95
C CYS A 696 27.80 -4.49 5.50
N VAL A 697 26.80 -4.36 4.63
CA VAL A 697 26.97 -3.80 3.29
C VAL A 697 27.45 -2.36 3.42
N SER A 698 28.69 -2.11 2.99
CA SER A 698 29.48 -0.91 3.29
C SER A 698 30.59 -0.68 2.25
N VAL A 699 31.39 0.39 2.40
CA VAL A 699 32.42 0.79 1.42
C VAL A 699 33.36 -0.37 1.08
N GLY A 700 33.66 -0.52 -0.21
CA GLY A 700 34.52 -1.58 -0.74
C GLY A 700 33.96 -3.01 -0.59
N ASN A 701 32.80 -3.20 0.05
CA ASN A 701 32.29 -4.50 0.51
C ASN A 701 33.30 -5.34 1.31
N VAL A 702 34.30 -4.70 1.95
CA VAL A 702 35.45 -5.35 2.62
C VAL A 702 35.00 -6.39 3.64
N SER A 703 33.94 -6.08 4.39
CA SER A 703 33.32 -6.95 5.38
C SER A 703 32.70 -8.20 4.76
N GLN A 704 31.94 -8.07 3.67
CA GLN A 704 31.37 -9.24 2.98
C GLN A 704 32.47 -10.09 2.34
N LEU A 705 33.51 -9.46 1.76
CA LEU A 705 34.67 -10.16 1.19
C LEU A 705 35.44 -10.94 2.28
N ALA A 706 35.69 -10.34 3.44
CA ALA A 706 36.34 -11.01 4.57
C ALA A 706 35.54 -12.25 5.03
N CYS A 707 34.22 -12.12 5.14
CA CYS A 707 33.32 -13.22 5.48
C CYS A 707 33.26 -14.32 4.42
N ASP A 708 33.33 -13.97 3.12
CA ASP A 708 33.36 -14.94 2.03
C ASP A 708 34.64 -15.81 2.07
N LEU A 709 35.80 -15.20 2.36
CA LEU A 709 37.05 -15.93 2.56
C LEU A 709 36.95 -16.91 3.73
N ILE A 710 36.34 -16.51 4.84
CA ILE A 710 36.19 -17.34 6.04
C ILE A 710 35.23 -18.49 5.80
N ILE A 711 34.04 -18.23 5.25
CA ILE A 711 33.04 -19.25 4.93
C ILE A 711 33.64 -20.32 4.01
N HIS A 712 34.34 -19.90 2.94
CA HIS A 712 34.92 -20.85 1.98
C HIS A 712 36.17 -21.58 2.53
N THR A 713 37.02 -20.90 3.31
CA THR A 713 38.25 -21.49 3.86
C THR A 713 37.94 -22.55 4.92
N LEU A 714 37.07 -22.22 5.86
CA LEU A 714 36.61 -23.10 6.95
C LEU A 714 35.52 -24.09 6.50
N GLN A 715 35.05 -24.02 5.24
CA GLN A 715 33.97 -24.86 4.70
C GLN A 715 32.70 -24.81 5.56
N MET A 716 32.32 -23.61 6.01
CA MET A 716 31.17 -23.42 6.91
C MET A 716 29.87 -23.89 6.24
N LYS A 717 29.07 -24.69 6.94
CA LYS A 717 27.78 -25.18 6.41
C LYS A 717 26.75 -24.05 6.46
N LYS A 718 26.03 -23.80 5.37
CA LYS A 718 24.82 -22.96 5.41
C LYS A 718 23.79 -23.64 6.31
N VAL A 719 23.35 -22.96 7.37
CA VAL A 719 22.39 -23.48 8.36
C VAL A 719 21.03 -22.80 8.29
N GLY A 720 20.93 -21.64 7.62
CA GLY A 720 19.65 -20.94 7.45
C GLY A 720 19.79 -19.66 6.66
N TYR A 721 18.74 -18.83 6.71
CA TYR A 721 18.70 -17.49 6.13
C TYR A 721 17.75 -16.61 6.95
N LEU A 722 17.85 -15.28 6.82
CA LEU A 722 16.93 -14.32 7.40
C LEU A 722 16.14 -13.61 6.30
N TYR A 723 14.81 -13.73 6.34
CA TYR A 723 13.92 -12.92 5.52
C TYR A 723 13.68 -11.55 6.18
N SER A 724 13.74 -10.46 5.40
CA SER A 724 13.38 -9.11 5.85
C SER A 724 12.82 -8.28 4.70
N GLU A 725 11.69 -7.61 4.93
CA GLU A 725 11.09 -6.64 3.99
C GLU A 725 11.96 -5.37 3.80
N ASN A 726 13.01 -5.20 4.62
CA ASN A 726 13.82 -3.98 4.67
C ASN A 726 15.05 -4.01 3.77
N VAL A 727 15.32 -5.13 3.08
CA VAL A 727 16.42 -5.30 2.11
C VAL A 727 15.88 -5.69 0.73
N HIS A 728 16.63 -5.43 -0.35
CA HIS A 728 16.16 -5.84 -1.68
C HIS A 728 16.14 -7.38 -1.78
N PRO A 729 15.05 -8.00 -2.29
CA PRO A 729 14.99 -9.44 -2.48
C PRO A 729 16.09 -9.89 -3.44
N PHE A 730 16.80 -10.96 -3.07
CA PHE A 730 17.94 -11.47 -3.81
C PHE A 730 17.98 -12.99 -3.73
N VAL A 731 18.16 -13.63 -4.88
CA VAL A 731 18.39 -15.07 -5.05
C VAL A 731 19.48 -15.24 -6.11
N GLY A 732 20.43 -16.14 -5.87
CA GLY A 732 21.50 -16.45 -6.83
C GLY A 732 22.12 -17.82 -6.62
N ASN A 733 23.05 -18.19 -7.49
CA ASN A 733 23.85 -19.42 -7.39
C ASN A 733 24.71 -19.41 -6.11
N ASP A 734 24.96 -20.58 -5.50
CA ASP A 734 25.91 -20.74 -4.38
C ASP A 734 27.30 -20.15 -4.72
N PRO A 735 27.75 -19.07 -4.05
CA PRO A 735 28.98 -18.35 -4.39
C PRO A 735 30.26 -19.12 -4.03
N TYR A 736 30.14 -20.27 -3.34
CA TYR A 736 31.26 -21.10 -2.90
C TYR A 736 31.47 -22.35 -3.75
N LYS A 737 30.63 -22.58 -4.77
CA LYS A 737 30.72 -23.73 -5.69
C LYS A 737 31.24 -23.30 -7.07
N THR A 738 31.99 -24.20 -7.70
CA THR A 738 32.45 -24.03 -9.08
C THR A 738 31.33 -24.27 -10.09
N ILE A 739 31.49 -23.78 -11.33
CA ILE A 739 30.49 -23.99 -12.40
C ILE A 739 30.19 -25.49 -12.61
N THR A 740 31.23 -26.33 -12.64
CA THR A 740 31.09 -27.80 -12.80
C THR A 740 30.42 -28.48 -11.60
N GLU A 741 30.45 -27.87 -10.41
CA GLU A 741 29.67 -28.35 -9.27
C GLU A 741 28.20 -27.91 -9.36
N LEU A 742 27.94 -26.67 -9.81
CA LEU A 742 26.60 -26.13 -10.06
C LEU A 742 25.86 -26.81 -11.23
N GLU A 743 26.56 -27.47 -12.16
CA GLU A 743 25.97 -28.19 -13.28
C GLU A 743 25.40 -29.58 -12.92
N LYS A 744 25.66 -30.08 -11.70
CA LYS A 744 25.12 -31.38 -11.25
C LYS A 744 23.64 -31.26 -10.89
N LYS A 745 22.82 -32.27 -11.22
CA LYS A 745 21.37 -32.27 -10.93
C LYS A 745 21.04 -31.99 -9.47
N ASP A 746 21.84 -32.55 -8.55
CA ASP A 746 21.64 -32.45 -7.10
C ASP A 746 22.61 -31.44 -6.45
N ALA A 747 23.10 -30.46 -7.21
CA ALA A 747 24.13 -29.50 -6.75
C ALA A 747 23.71 -28.65 -5.53
N GLY A 748 22.41 -28.50 -5.30
CA GLY A 748 21.78 -28.00 -4.07
C GLY A 748 22.43 -26.77 -3.44
N GLY A 749 22.01 -25.57 -3.83
CA GLY A 749 22.43 -24.35 -3.14
C GLY A 749 22.04 -23.06 -3.86
N VAL A 750 21.05 -22.36 -3.31
CA VAL A 750 20.81 -20.94 -3.60
C VAL A 750 21.38 -20.08 -2.49
N THR A 751 21.98 -18.95 -2.84
CA THR A 751 22.25 -17.86 -1.89
C THR A 751 21.07 -16.90 -1.87
N THR A 752 20.77 -16.33 -0.71
CA THR A 752 19.66 -15.39 -0.52
C THR A 752 20.16 -14.03 -0.04
N ALA A 753 19.23 -13.11 0.23
CA ALA A 753 19.51 -11.78 0.76
C ALA A 753 20.43 -11.78 2.00
N ILE A 754 20.16 -12.65 2.98
CA ILE A 754 20.89 -12.73 4.26
C ILE A 754 21.02 -14.20 4.64
N ASP A 755 22.19 -14.80 4.43
CA ASP A 755 22.45 -16.23 4.65
C ASP A 755 23.25 -16.47 5.94
N ILE A 756 22.90 -17.52 6.69
CA ILE A 756 23.60 -17.89 7.94
C ILE A 756 24.47 -19.13 7.69
N TYR A 757 25.76 -18.99 7.98
CA TYR A 757 26.77 -20.06 7.89
C TYR A 757 27.35 -20.36 9.26
N CYS A 758 27.66 -21.64 9.52
CA CYS A 758 28.12 -22.10 10.84
C CYS A 758 29.30 -23.08 10.72
N SER A 759 30.26 -22.96 11.63
CA SER A 759 31.35 -23.91 11.89
C SER A 759 31.79 -23.77 13.34
N ASP A 760 31.90 -24.90 14.04
CA ASP A 760 32.24 -24.99 15.47
C ASP A 760 31.41 -24.05 16.36
N CYS A 761 32.00 -22.98 16.90
CA CYS A 761 31.34 -21.96 17.72
C CYS A 761 31.26 -20.59 17.01
N LEU A 762 31.43 -20.56 15.68
CA LEU A 762 31.42 -19.34 14.87
C LEU A 762 30.22 -19.34 13.90
N ALA A 763 29.43 -18.27 13.95
CA ALA A 763 28.34 -18.03 13.01
C ALA A 763 28.63 -16.79 12.16
N VAL A 764 28.47 -16.88 10.85
CA VAL A 764 28.61 -15.74 9.92
C VAL A 764 27.27 -15.46 9.26
N ILE A 765 26.78 -14.22 9.37
CA ILE A 765 25.46 -13.78 8.90
C ILE A 765 25.68 -12.90 7.67
N GLN A 766 25.88 -13.54 6.52
CA GLN A 766 26.38 -12.91 5.30
C GLN A 766 25.27 -12.16 4.55
N PHE A 767 25.48 -10.86 4.29
CA PHE A 767 24.58 -10.03 3.50
C PHE A 767 24.98 -10.04 2.02
N ARG A 768 24.02 -10.24 1.12
CA ARG A 768 24.23 -10.19 -0.34
C ARG A 768 23.61 -8.97 -1.02
N THR A 769 22.85 -8.17 -0.28
CA THR A 769 21.93 -7.17 -0.84
C THR A 769 21.86 -5.93 0.04
N PRO A 770 21.77 -4.71 -0.53
CA PRO A 770 21.67 -3.49 0.25
C PRO A 770 20.29 -3.32 0.93
N VAL A 771 20.27 -2.45 1.93
CA VAL A 771 19.08 -2.07 2.69
C VAL A 771 18.30 -1.00 1.93
N TYR A 772 16.97 -1.11 1.88
CA TYR A 772 16.13 -0.09 1.25
C TYR A 772 16.33 1.30 1.90
N PRO A 773 16.33 2.40 1.12
CA PRO A 773 16.41 3.75 1.65
C PRO A 773 15.38 4.01 2.76
N ARG A 774 15.81 4.63 3.85
CA ARG A 774 15.01 4.92 5.07
C ARG A 774 14.53 3.69 5.87
N ARG A 775 14.76 2.45 5.42
CA ARG A 775 14.35 1.22 6.15
C ARG A 775 15.39 0.72 7.16
N SER A 776 16.60 1.25 7.17
CA SER A 776 17.72 0.79 8.02
C SER A 776 17.40 0.70 9.51
N LYS A 777 16.57 1.59 10.06
CA LYS A 777 16.14 1.53 11.48
C LYS A 777 15.29 0.30 11.80
N LYS A 778 14.41 -0.13 10.89
CA LYS A 778 13.58 -1.33 11.04
C LYS A 778 14.43 -2.60 10.98
N LEU A 779 15.32 -2.69 9.98
CA LEU A 779 16.25 -3.81 9.86
C LEU A 779 17.12 -3.98 11.12
N VAL A 780 17.66 -2.88 11.67
CA VAL A 780 18.44 -2.96 12.91
C VAL A 780 17.61 -3.45 14.09
N GLN A 781 16.32 -3.12 14.19
CA GLN A 781 15.43 -3.66 15.24
C GLN A 781 15.15 -5.16 15.05
N GLU A 782 15.05 -5.64 13.80
CA GLU A 782 14.91 -7.07 13.49
C GLU A 782 16.19 -7.84 13.85
N LEU A 783 17.36 -7.33 13.44
CA LEU A 783 18.66 -7.91 13.75
C LEU A 783 18.98 -7.87 15.26
N GLU A 784 18.62 -6.79 15.96
CA GLU A 784 18.77 -6.67 17.43
C GLU A 784 18.05 -7.81 18.18
N LYS A 785 16.81 -8.14 17.76
CA LYS A 785 16.05 -9.25 18.33
C LYS A 785 16.72 -10.60 18.10
N PHE A 786 17.33 -10.82 16.93
CA PHE A 786 17.99 -12.07 16.57
C PHE A 786 19.42 -12.20 17.12
N LEU A 787 20.15 -11.10 17.30
CA LEU A 787 21.58 -11.12 17.66
C LEU A 787 21.84 -11.11 19.18
N LYS A 788 20.88 -10.64 19.99
CA LYS A 788 21.01 -10.58 21.47
C LYS A 788 21.16 -11.96 22.17
N GLN A 789 20.94 -13.06 21.46
CA GLN A 789 21.05 -14.43 22.00
C GLN A 789 22.46 -15.04 21.88
N PHE A 790 23.38 -14.38 21.17
CA PHE A 790 24.75 -14.84 20.97
C PHE A 790 25.63 -14.55 22.20
N LYS A 791 26.74 -15.28 22.34
CA LYS A 791 27.76 -15.01 23.37
C LYS A 791 28.39 -13.62 23.19
N GLU A 792 28.69 -13.31 21.94
CA GLU A 792 29.47 -12.17 21.48
C GLU A 792 29.07 -11.87 20.03
N VAL A 793 28.96 -10.60 19.66
CA VAL A 793 28.61 -10.17 18.30
C VAL A 793 29.67 -9.21 17.78
N LEU A 794 30.34 -9.59 16.70
CA LEU A 794 31.35 -8.79 16.01
C LEU A 794 30.81 -8.28 14.68
N ILE A 795 30.58 -6.97 14.63
CA ILE A 795 30.06 -6.24 13.48
C ILE A 795 31.24 -5.75 12.65
N LEU A 796 31.21 -6.01 11.34
CA LEU A 796 32.27 -5.61 10.42
C LEU A 796 31.76 -4.57 9.42
N SER A 797 32.53 -3.53 9.13
CA SER A 797 32.21 -2.55 8.09
C SER A 797 33.45 -1.96 7.41
N GLY A 798 33.33 -1.65 6.12
CA GLY A 798 34.22 -0.72 5.43
C GLY A 798 33.79 0.73 5.72
N GLY A 799 34.76 1.62 5.94
CA GLY A 799 34.54 3.08 6.00
C GLY A 799 35.35 3.78 4.91
N HIS A 800 34.96 4.99 4.48
CA HIS A 800 35.76 5.72 3.49
C HIS A 800 37.11 6.12 4.08
N ALA A 801 38.21 5.87 3.37
CA ALA A 801 39.57 6.20 3.81
C ALA A 801 39.77 7.70 4.18
N SER A 802 38.98 8.59 3.57
CA SER A 802 38.96 10.03 3.87
C SER A 802 38.35 10.41 5.23
N GLU A 803 37.69 9.48 5.91
CA GLU A 803 37.07 9.72 7.23
C GLU A 803 38.06 9.51 8.39
N ARG A 804 39.32 9.15 8.11
CA ARG A 804 40.41 9.03 9.09
C ARG A 804 40.89 10.42 9.53
N ASN A 805 41.02 10.64 10.84
CA ASN A 805 41.61 11.86 11.40
C ASN A 805 43.16 11.81 11.39
N ASP A 806 43.82 12.92 11.73
CA ASP A 806 45.29 13.06 11.69
C ASP A 806 46.05 12.02 12.55
N LYS A 807 45.47 11.62 13.69
CA LYS A 807 46.03 10.54 14.54
C LYS A 807 45.87 9.18 13.88
N GLU A 808 44.77 8.98 13.16
CA GLU A 808 44.42 7.72 12.52
C GLU A 808 45.21 7.50 11.23
N ILE A 809 45.49 8.55 10.44
CA ILE A 809 46.19 8.48 9.15
C ILE A 809 47.55 7.75 9.25
N ASN A 810 48.32 8.03 10.30
CA ASN A 810 49.67 7.49 10.48
C ASN A 810 49.70 6.06 11.07
N GLY A 811 48.53 5.52 11.45
CA GLY A 811 48.39 4.17 12.02
C GLY A 811 47.90 3.12 11.01
N PRO A 812 47.54 1.91 11.48
CA PRO A 812 46.85 0.92 10.67
C PRO A 812 45.49 1.44 10.16
N PRO A 813 44.97 0.93 9.03
CA PRO A 813 43.72 1.40 8.43
C PRO A 813 42.44 0.87 9.13
N TYR A 814 42.53 0.28 10.32
CA TYR A 814 41.38 -0.31 11.01
C TYR A 814 41.22 0.24 12.44
N ARG A 815 39.99 0.28 12.93
CA ARG A 815 39.66 0.77 14.28
C ARG A 815 38.58 -0.07 14.93
N LEU A 816 38.70 -0.28 16.23
CA LEU A 816 37.80 -1.11 17.01
C LEU A 816 37.04 -0.30 18.05
N LEU A 817 35.72 -0.49 18.10
CA LEU A 817 34.85 -0.06 19.19
C LEU A 817 34.32 -1.32 19.89
N THR A 818 34.32 -1.34 21.23
CA THR A 818 33.83 -2.48 22.01
C THR A 818 32.83 -2.02 23.08
N SER A 819 31.92 -2.91 23.46
CA SER A 819 31.11 -2.70 24.67
C SER A 819 32.00 -2.83 25.92
N GLN A 820 31.56 -2.26 27.04
CA GLN A 820 32.35 -2.15 28.28
C GLN A 820 32.94 -3.49 28.76
N ALA A 821 32.23 -4.61 28.55
CA ALA A 821 32.66 -5.95 28.92
C ALA A 821 33.89 -6.46 28.12
N LEU A 822 34.18 -5.87 26.96
CA LEU A 822 35.23 -6.28 26.03
C LEU A 822 36.43 -5.32 25.98
N GLU A 823 36.42 -4.23 26.76
CA GLU A 823 37.54 -3.25 26.80
C GLU A 823 38.89 -3.89 27.14
N LYS A 824 38.91 -4.93 27.98
CA LYS A 824 40.14 -5.67 28.30
C LYS A 824 40.67 -6.41 27.07
N LYS A 825 39.80 -7.12 26.33
CA LYS A 825 40.15 -7.84 25.09
C LYS A 825 40.72 -6.87 24.04
N GLN A 826 40.16 -5.66 23.93
CA GLN A 826 40.70 -4.61 23.06
C GLN A 826 42.12 -4.17 23.47
N LYS A 827 42.40 -4.02 24.76
CA LYS A 827 43.75 -3.69 25.27
C LYS A 827 44.75 -4.82 25.02
N ASP A 828 44.34 -6.07 25.27
CA ASP A 828 45.17 -7.25 25.07
C ASP A 828 45.57 -7.42 23.57
N LEU A 829 44.68 -7.06 22.64
CA LEU A 829 44.97 -7.02 21.19
C LEU A 829 45.90 -5.87 20.76
N SER A 830 46.12 -4.85 21.59
CA SER A 830 46.88 -3.64 21.25
C SER A 830 46.35 -2.88 20.01
N TRP A 831 45.04 -2.93 19.75
CA TRP A 831 44.39 -2.26 18.62
C TRP A 831 43.86 -0.86 18.97
N ASP A 832 44.04 0.09 18.06
CA ASP A 832 43.58 1.48 18.22
C ASP A 832 42.05 1.59 18.39
N TYR A 833 41.64 2.45 19.33
CA TYR A 833 40.25 2.75 19.63
C TYR A 833 39.58 3.61 18.54
N LEU A 834 38.33 3.28 18.18
CA LEU A 834 37.50 4.12 17.33
C LEU A 834 36.81 5.22 18.16
N GLU A 835 37.18 6.49 17.95
CA GLU A 835 36.47 7.62 18.53
C GLU A 835 34.98 7.59 18.12
N ARG A 836 34.04 7.65 19.09
CA ARG A 836 32.59 7.68 18.80
C ARG A 836 32.21 8.98 18.08
N ARG A 837 32.21 8.92 16.75
CA ARG A 837 31.72 9.97 15.85
C ARG A 837 30.92 9.35 14.71
N ARG A 838 30.21 10.19 13.96
CA ARG A 838 29.58 9.77 12.70
C ARG A 838 30.68 9.51 11.67
N ILE A 839 30.65 8.33 11.06
CA ILE A 839 31.60 7.91 10.02
C ILE A 839 30.80 7.59 8.76
N SER A 840 31.17 8.19 7.64
CA SER A 840 30.54 7.91 6.35
C SER A 840 30.94 6.52 5.82
N GLY A 841 30.00 5.85 5.14
CA GLY A 841 30.28 4.59 4.43
C GLY A 841 30.11 3.29 5.21
N VAL A 842 30.04 3.33 6.55
CA VAL A 842 29.97 2.13 7.43
C VAL A 842 28.62 1.36 7.40
N GLY A 843 27.76 1.64 6.43
CA GLY A 843 26.46 0.99 6.30
C GLY A 843 25.60 1.12 7.56
N ILE A 844 25.04 0.01 8.03
CA ILE A 844 24.27 -0.06 9.28
C ILE A 844 25.12 -0.31 10.54
N GLY A 845 26.45 -0.52 10.39
CA GLY A 845 27.28 -1.13 11.43
C GLY A 845 27.29 -0.38 12.77
N LEU A 846 27.54 0.93 12.73
CA LEU A 846 27.55 1.75 13.94
C LEU A 846 26.17 1.81 14.62
N MET A 847 25.09 1.90 13.85
CA MET A 847 23.71 1.92 14.37
C MET A 847 23.30 0.58 14.97
N LEU A 848 23.79 -0.54 14.42
CA LEU A 848 23.60 -1.87 14.98
C LEU A 848 24.41 -2.04 16.27
N PHE A 849 25.64 -1.52 16.31
CA PHE A 849 26.47 -1.52 17.52
C PHE A 849 25.83 -0.74 18.67
N ASP A 850 25.38 0.50 18.43
CA ASP A 850 24.72 1.36 19.43
C ASP A 850 23.45 0.73 20.04
N LYS A 851 22.83 -0.23 19.33
CA LYS A 851 21.73 -1.05 19.86
C LYS A 851 22.23 -2.27 20.63
N LEU A 852 23.17 -3.02 20.08
CA LEU A 852 23.61 -4.28 20.66
C LEU A 852 24.51 -4.12 21.89
N GLU A 853 25.28 -3.03 22.02
CA GLU A 853 26.23 -2.84 23.12
C GLU A 853 25.60 -2.88 24.52
N LYS A 854 24.28 -2.66 24.61
CA LYS A 854 23.50 -2.70 25.86
C LYS A 854 22.82 -4.05 26.11
N ALA A 855 22.82 -4.93 25.12
CA ALA A 855 22.09 -6.20 25.12
C ALA A 855 23.01 -7.44 25.07
N VAL A 856 24.20 -7.32 24.49
CA VAL A 856 25.17 -8.41 24.30
C VAL A 856 26.60 -7.87 24.30
N ASN A 857 27.59 -8.74 24.52
CA ASN A 857 29.00 -8.40 24.30
C ASN A 857 29.18 -8.07 22.82
N ALA A 858 29.42 -6.80 22.48
CA ALA A 858 29.44 -6.32 21.11
C ALA A 858 30.79 -5.69 20.78
N ALA A 859 31.27 -5.94 19.58
CA ALA A 859 32.44 -5.30 19.01
C ALA A 859 32.13 -4.84 17.58
N PHE A 860 32.71 -3.72 17.18
CA PHE A 860 32.53 -3.10 15.87
C PHE A 860 33.89 -2.74 15.29
N LEU A 861 34.29 -3.48 14.25
CA LEU A 861 35.55 -3.31 13.54
C LEU A 861 35.27 -2.57 12.22
N VAL A 862 35.84 -1.36 12.10
CA VAL A 862 35.82 -0.56 10.88
C VAL A 862 37.17 -0.69 10.18
N PHE A 863 37.17 -0.96 8.88
CA PHE A 863 38.35 -0.90 8.02
C PHE A 863 38.19 0.23 6.99
N PHE A 864 39.11 1.18 7.01
CA PHE A 864 39.09 2.38 6.18
C PHE A 864 39.74 2.11 4.83
N CYS A 865 38.93 2.09 3.77
CA CYS A 865 39.30 1.68 2.42
C CYS A 865 38.81 2.71 1.37
N ALA A 866 39.33 2.59 0.15
CA ALA A 866 38.84 3.34 -1.01
C ALA A 866 37.95 2.44 -1.89
N GLU A 867 37.08 3.03 -2.69
CA GLU A 867 36.33 2.27 -3.70
C GLU A 867 37.26 1.75 -4.80
N GLY A 868 37.08 0.50 -5.20
CA GLY A 868 37.97 -0.20 -6.13
C GLY A 868 37.95 -1.71 -5.91
N ASP A 869 38.96 -2.41 -6.42
CA ASP A 869 39.20 -3.81 -6.07
C ASP A 869 39.73 -3.90 -4.64
N ASN A 870 38.85 -4.37 -3.74
CA ASN A 870 39.09 -4.49 -2.30
C ASN A 870 39.40 -5.94 -1.88
N ALA A 871 39.78 -6.82 -2.83
CA ALA A 871 40.04 -8.24 -2.54
C ALA A 871 41.17 -8.45 -1.52
N ASP A 872 42.22 -7.62 -1.55
CA ASP A 872 43.31 -7.68 -0.57
C ASP A 872 42.93 -7.04 0.78
N ASP A 873 42.15 -5.95 0.79
CA ASP A 873 41.60 -5.37 2.02
C ASP A 873 40.66 -6.37 2.73
N GLY A 874 39.88 -7.15 1.97
CA GLY A 874 39.09 -8.26 2.49
C GLY A 874 39.94 -9.34 3.16
N LYS A 875 41.11 -9.68 2.60
CA LYS A 875 42.08 -10.60 3.25
C LYS A 875 42.68 -9.98 4.51
N MET A 876 42.95 -8.67 4.52
CA MET A 876 43.44 -7.98 5.72
C MET A 876 42.39 -7.99 6.84
N MET A 877 41.13 -7.66 6.55
CA MET A 877 40.04 -7.75 7.54
C MET A 877 39.80 -9.19 8.00
N ALA A 878 39.91 -10.19 7.12
CA ALA A 878 39.82 -11.60 7.52
C ALA A 878 40.96 -12.00 8.47
N ASN A 879 42.20 -11.53 8.23
CA ASN A 879 43.32 -11.76 9.14
C ASN A 879 43.08 -11.14 10.53
N LEU A 880 42.57 -9.90 10.57
CA LEU A 880 42.21 -9.21 11.82
C LEU A 880 41.10 -9.96 12.57
N LEU A 881 40.07 -10.43 11.86
CA LEU A 881 39.01 -11.23 12.45
C LEU A 881 39.56 -12.52 13.10
N MET A 882 40.48 -13.23 12.44
CA MET A 882 41.10 -14.42 13.03
C MET A 882 41.98 -14.10 14.25
N GLU A 883 42.69 -12.97 14.24
CA GLU A 883 43.45 -12.47 15.39
C GLU A 883 42.53 -12.13 16.58
N TYR A 884 41.40 -11.45 16.33
CA TYR A 884 40.39 -11.13 17.34
C TYR A 884 39.72 -12.36 17.96
N LEU A 885 39.56 -13.43 17.17
CA LEU A 885 38.99 -14.70 17.59
C LEU A 885 40.04 -15.69 18.13
N SER A 886 41.33 -15.35 18.11
CA SER A 886 42.47 -16.19 18.50
C SER A 886 42.59 -17.52 17.71
N PHE A 887 42.22 -17.53 16.43
CA PHE A 887 42.41 -18.69 15.55
C PHE A 887 43.79 -18.68 14.85
N GLU A 888 44.25 -19.86 14.43
CA GLU A 888 45.49 -19.98 13.64
C GLU A 888 45.38 -19.27 12.27
N LYS A 889 46.52 -18.75 11.79
CA LYS A 889 46.60 -18.05 10.50
C LYS A 889 46.46 -19.05 9.35
N ASN A 890 45.25 -19.13 8.81
CA ASN A 890 44.92 -19.98 7.68
C ASN A 890 45.41 -19.40 6.34
N LYS A 891 45.80 -20.28 5.41
CA LYS A 891 45.97 -19.91 4.00
C LYS A 891 44.59 -19.80 3.35
N TRP A 892 44.15 -18.57 3.09
CA TRP A 892 42.84 -18.28 2.50
C TRP A 892 42.58 -19.05 1.20
N LYS A 893 41.46 -19.77 1.14
CA LYS A 893 40.88 -20.30 -0.10
C LYS A 893 40.01 -19.18 -0.69
N ILE A 894 40.27 -18.80 -1.95
CA ILE A 894 39.48 -17.79 -2.64
C ILE A 894 38.19 -18.44 -3.18
N PRO A 895 36.99 -17.91 -2.86
CA PRO A 895 35.73 -18.42 -3.40
C PRO A 895 35.70 -18.42 -4.93
N PRO A 896 35.09 -19.44 -5.59
CA PRO A 896 34.94 -19.46 -7.04
C PRO A 896 34.26 -18.20 -7.60
N SER A 897 33.28 -17.64 -6.88
CA SER A 897 32.59 -16.40 -7.25
C SER A 897 33.51 -15.20 -7.49
N TRP A 898 34.67 -15.10 -6.81
CA TRP A 898 35.61 -13.99 -6.99
C TRP A 898 36.33 -14.05 -8.35
N THR A 899 36.35 -15.22 -9.01
CA THR A 899 36.91 -15.35 -10.37
C THR A 899 35.93 -14.93 -11.46
N LEU A 900 34.67 -14.65 -11.10
CA LEU A 900 33.56 -14.37 -11.99
C LEU A 900 33.12 -12.91 -11.85
N GLN A 901 33.86 -11.98 -12.49
CA GLN A 901 33.63 -10.53 -12.43
C GLN A 901 32.17 -10.09 -12.72
N TYR A 902 31.40 -10.91 -13.44
CA TYR A 902 29.99 -10.66 -13.78
C TYR A 902 29.05 -11.82 -13.39
N GLY A 903 29.48 -12.69 -12.47
CA GLY A 903 28.76 -13.89 -12.06
C GLY A 903 28.90 -15.07 -13.02
N SER A 904 28.33 -16.22 -12.65
CA SER A 904 28.14 -17.38 -13.52
C SER A 904 26.84 -17.26 -14.32
N ASN A 905 26.73 -18.01 -15.43
CA ASN A 905 25.44 -18.21 -16.08
C ASN A 905 24.42 -18.70 -15.06
N LEU A 906 23.26 -18.02 -15.00
CA LEU A 906 22.18 -18.40 -14.08
C LEU A 906 21.76 -19.84 -14.33
N GLN A 907 21.68 -20.64 -13.26
CA GLN A 907 21.12 -21.98 -13.34
C GLN A 907 19.67 -21.82 -13.82
N LYS A 908 19.27 -22.56 -14.88
CA LYS A 908 17.89 -22.47 -15.42
C LYS A 908 16.81 -22.86 -14.40
N SER A 909 17.21 -23.52 -13.32
CA SER A 909 16.43 -23.89 -12.13
C SER A 909 16.20 -22.75 -11.12
N CYS A 910 16.88 -21.60 -11.22
CA CYS A 910 16.61 -20.45 -10.33
C CYS A 910 15.38 -19.63 -10.76
N PHE A 911 14.84 -19.89 -11.96
CA PHE A 911 13.72 -19.16 -12.57
C PHE A 911 12.79 -20.11 -13.36
N ARG A 912 12.63 -21.34 -12.87
CA ARG A 912 11.72 -22.35 -13.42
C ARG A 912 10.95 -23.01 -12.29
#